data_AF-A0A8H6QX86-F1
#
_entry.id   AF-A0A8H6QX86-F1
#
_cell.length_a   1.000
_cell.length_b   1.000
_cell.length_c   1.000
_cell.angle_alpha   90.00
_cell.angle_beta   90.00
_cell.angle_gamma   90.00
#
_symmetry.space_group_name_H-M   'P 1'
#
loop_
_entity.id
_entity.type
_entity.pdbx_description
1 polymer ?
#
loop_
_entity_poly.entity_id
_entity_poly.type
_entity_poly.pdbx_seq_one_letter_code
_entity_poly.pdbx_strand_id
1 'polypeptide(L)'
;MDRVRRLISRPQAYEPIVHPTEVDDDDPGSISPRPQHESPFSKYEYAVFFILGVSMLWAWNMFLAAAPYFYLRFQSDNWTAAHFQPSILTISTITNLGSAFILAKLQKGASYPRRVTLSLLINIVVFSLLALSTVFMKDVSVKAYFSFLMFMVFGASLATGINQNGVFAYVSGFGREEYTQAIMAGQGVAGVLPCVVQIFSALAVPERKGQDMPQASSKSAFMYFITATTIAAMSLVAFLSLVRRRSGISLQLPEEQHDSISSDYSHKTGSIYLIGNSIYAIYFHPLSRYPGPKIAAISPIALLVWEIRGKVHSKVKDLHDRYGDVVRIGPNALVYRAPQAWKEIYGHRTKKGQRTFPKDPSLYVPTPNGVNAIITAAESDHIRMRRLLAHAFSDRALREQEPLLHFYANLLVQKLRKQLHHSRSEVVDITRWYNYTTFDLIGDLAFGEPFHCLKDSKYHWWVSIMLDAVKLSVYLKVLWFFPVLSPLTKLLVPSYLHQRREASFQLTVEKVSRRLHRQTNRPDFISYILRHKDDQNGMSRQEIDANAATLVLAGSETTAALLSGCTFYLLKNPHAYRRLVTEIRSRFQDPSEIRLSSIATLSYLNAVLEESLRIYPPIPAMLPRLVPDEGAMINGEYVPAGTSVSISLWSMFHSSANFHNPDFFIPERWLARPEEEINGRFVMDRKEAFQPFSYGPRNCLGQHLANAEMRLILAKVFWHLDMELCPESGDWADQESYNLWNRPPLKVMISRADGRYEEDSME
;
A
#
# COMPACT_ATOMS: atom_id res chain seq x y z
N MET A 1 -56.17 -19.23 -13.14
CA MET A 1 -55.08 -18.23 -12.93
C MET A 1 -54.54 -18.21 -11.50
N ASP A 2 -55.28 -18.71 -10.50
CA ASP A 2 -54.87 -18.60 -9.08
C ASP A 2 -53.72 -19.50 -8.63
N ARG A 3 -53.44 -20.60 -9.34
CA ARG A 3 -52.27 -21.46 -9.05
C ARG A 3 -50.94 -20.80 -9.44
N VAL A 4 -50.93 -19.94 -10.45
CA VAL A 4 -49.73 -19.16 -10.86
C VAL A 4 -49.52 -17.97 -9.92
N ARG A 5 -50.61 -17.34 -9.45
CA ARG A 5 -50.56 -16.25 -8.46
C ARG A 5 -49.86 -16.66 -7.15
N ARG A 6 -50.08 -17.89 -6.67
CA ARG A 6 -49.47 -18.41 -5.42
C ARG A 6 -47.97 -18.74 -5.53
N LEU A 7 -47.43 -18.93 -6.74
CA LEU A 7 -46.01 -19.22 -6.95
C LEU A 7 -45.14 -17.96 -7.01
N ILE A 8 -45.74 -16.77 -7.16
CA ILE A 8 -45.03 -15.49 -7.38
C ILE A 8 -45.22 -14.51 -6.21
N SER A 9 -46.18 -14.74 -5.31
CA SER A 9 -46.49 -13.81 -4.21
C SER A 9 -45.71 -14.12 -2.93
N ARG A 10 -44.72 -13.28 -2.59
CA ARG A 10 -44.40 -12.98 -1.18
C ARG A 10 -45.36 -11.87 -0.72
N PRO A 11 -45.85 -11.86 0.53
CA PRO A 11 -46.71 -10.79 1.01
C PRO A 11 -45.87 -9.52 1.16
N GLN A 12 -46.04 -8.59 0.23
CA GLN A 12 -45.80 -7.17 0.49
C GLN A 12 -47.16 -6.61 0.92
N ALA A 13 -47.22 -5.95 2.07
CA ALA A 13 -48.43 -5.27 2.51
C ALA A 13 -48.84 -4.27 1.41
N TYR A 14 -50.03 -4.49 0.86
CA TYR A 14 -50.68 -3.55 -0.03
C TYR A 14 -51.31 -2.47 0.85
N GLU A 15 -50.72 -1.28 0.89
CA GLU A 15 -51.42 -0.09 1.35
C GLU A 15 -52.32 0.40 0.21
N PRO A 16 -53.63 0.59 0.42
CA PRO A 16 -54.48 1.15 -0.61
C PRO A 16 -54.09 2.61 -0.86
N ILE A 17 -54.05 2.99 -2.13
CA ILE A 17 -54.01 4.40 -2.52
C ILE A 17 -55.32 5.02 -2.02
N VAL A 18 -55.22 5.87 -0.99
CA VAL A 18 -56.34 6.67 -0.51
C VAL A 18 -56.65 7.71 -1.59
N HIS A 19 -57.77 7.53 -2.29
CA HIS A 19 -58.44 8.64 -2.96
C HIS A 19 -58.89 9.64 -1.88
N PRO A 20 -58.62 10.95 -2.01
CA PRO A 20 -59.15 11.92 -1.07
C PRO A 20 -60.65 12.11 -1.37
N THR A 21 -61.48 11.25 -0.78
CA THR A 21 -62.89 11.53 -0.58
C THR A 21 -63.04 12.29 0.73
N GLU A 22 -63.53 13.52 0.60
CA GLU A 22 -64.34 14.30 1.56
C GLU A 22 -64.19 13.90 3.03
N VAL A 23 -63.51 14.73 3.81
CA VAL A 23 -63.62 14.72 5.26
C VAL A 23 -64.16 16.07 5.69
N ASP A 24 -65.32 15.99 6.33
CA ASP A 24 -66.04 17.04 7.04
C ASP A 24 -65.12 17.91 7.91
N ASP A 25 -65.40 19.20 7.87
CA ASP A 25 -64.88 20.24 8.75
C ASP A 25 -65.22 19.94 10.21
N ASP A 26 -64.20 19.79 11.07
CA ASP A 26 -64.21 20.24 12.47
C ASP A 26 -62.91 19.82 13.21
N ASP A 27 -61.80 20.54 12.99
CA ASP A 27 -60.73 20.67 13.99
C ASP A 27 -59.89 21.95 13.75
N PRO A 28 -59.95 22.98 14.62
CA PRO A 28 -59.25 24.25 14.41
C PRO A 28 -57.84 24.18 15.00
N GLY A 29 -56.88 23.64 14.23
CA GLY A 29 -55.53 23.43 14.75
C GLY A 29 -54.44 23.18 13.71
N SER A 30 -54.18 24.16 12.84
CA SER A 30 -52.90 24.36 12.12
C SER A 30 -52.27 23.16 11.38
N ILE A 31 -52.43 23.10 10.05
CA ILE A 31 -51.36 22.98 9.04
C ILE A 31 -51.97 23.44 7.72
N SER A 32 -51.50 24.57 7.18
CA SER A 32 -51.85 24.99 5.82
C SER A 32 -51.31 23.99 4.79
N PRO A 33 -52.06 23.60 3.75
CA PRO A 33 -51.53 22.75 2.70
C PRO A 33 -50.47 23.55 1.92
N ARG A 34 -49.21 23.09 1.97
CA ARG A 34 -48.16 23.65 1.10
C ARG A 34 -48.58 23.43 -0.37
N PRO A 35 -48.53 24.46 -1.23
CA PRO A 35 -48.78 24.27 -2.65
C PRO A 35 -47.70 23.33 -3.21
N GLN A 36 -48.11 22.30 -3.95
CA GLN A 36 -47.21 21.54 -4.79
C GLN A 36 -46.62 22.51 -5.82
N HIS A 37 -45.38 22.93 -5.61
CA HIS A 37 -44.65 23.75 -6.57
C HIS A 37 -44.44 22.91 -7.84
N GLU A 38 -45.32 23.06 -8.84
CA GLU A 38 -45.04 22.59 -10.19
C GLU A 38 -43.77 23.29 -10.68
N SER A 39 -42.75 22.52 -11.09
CA SER A 39 -41.59 23.12 -11.73
C SER A 39 -42.02 23.82 -13.03
N PRO A 40 -41.51 25.02 -13.32
CA PRO A 40 -41.88 25.77 -14.53
C PRO A 40 -41.55 24.96 -15.79
N PHE A 41 -42.45 24.99 -16.78
CA PHE A 41 -42.25 24.30 -18.05
C PHE A 41 -40.99 24.79 -18.77
N SER A 42 -40.15 23.87 -19.22
CA SER A 42 -38.91 24.16 -19.93
C SER A 42 -38.99 23.65 -21.37
N LYS A 43 -39.00 24.60 -22.31
CA LYS A 43 -38.87 24.31 -23.76
C LYS A 43 -37.61 23.49 -24.08
N TYR A 44 -36.55 23.68 -23.30
CA TYR A 44 -35.31 22.93 -23.45
C TYR A 44 -35.46 21.46 -23.03
N GLU A 45 -36.10 21.19 -21.89
CA GLU A 45 -36.35 19.82 -21.42
C GLU A 45 -37.25 19.07 -22.41
N TYR A 46 -38.30 19.74 -22.90
CA TYR A 46 -39.18 19.24 -23.96
C TYR A 46 -38.39 18.85 -25.22
N ALA A 47 -37.50 19.71 -25.70
CA ALA A 47 -36.69 19.45 -26.89
C ALA A 47 -35.74 18.25 -26.69
N VAL A 48 -35.15 18.09 -25.50
CA VAL A 48 -34.30 16.93 -25.19
C VAL A 48 -35.11 15.63 -25.20
N PHE A 49 -36.28 15.62 -24.57
CA PHE A 49 -37.17 14.45 -24.55
C PHE A 49 -37.72 14.09 -25.94
N PHE A 50 -37.99 15.10 -26.78
CA PHE A 50 -38.33 14.90 -28.18
C PHE A 50 -37.21 14.19 -28.95
N ILE A 51 -35.97 14.67 -28.85
CA ILE A 51 -34.80 14.07 -29.50
C ILE A 51 -34.52 12.64 -28.99
N LEU A 52 -34.77 12.38 -27.70
CA LEU A 52 -34.71 11.03 -27.15
C LEU A 52 -35.78 10.11 -27.77
N GLY A 53 -37.01 10.60 -27.92
CA GLY A 53 -38.07 9.90 -28.64
C GLY A 53 -37.68 9.52 -30.06
N VAL A 54 -37.05 10.43 -30.81
CA VAL A 54 -36.54 10.14 -32.16
C VAL A 54 -35.50 9.01 -32.12
N SER A 55 -34.55 9.08 -31.20
CA SER A 55 -33.46 8.08 -31.09
C SER A 55 -33.93 6.65 -30.76
N MET A 56 -35.12 6.49 -30.17
CA MET A 56 -35.64 5.17 -29.81
C MET A 56 -35.96 4.30 -31.01
N LEU A 57 -36.44 4.89 -32.10
CA LEU A 57 -36.91 4.14 -33.27
C LEU A 57 -36.03 4.36 -34.50
N TRP A 58 -35.28 5.46 -34.56
CA TRP A 58 -34.49 5.80 -35.74
C TRP A 58 -33.48 4.71 -36.13
N ALA A 59 -32.74 4.21 -35.14
CA ALA A 59 -31.74 3.18 -35.30
C ALA A 59 -32.33 1.90 -35.94
N TRP A 60 -33.47 1.44 -35.43
CA TRP A 60 -34.17 0.26 -35.95
C TRP A 60 -34.69 0.50 -37.37
N ASN A 61 -35.24 1.67 -37.65
CA ASN A 61 -35.76 2.01 -38.97
C ASN A 61 -34.65 2.11 -40.03
N MET A 62 -33.48 2.66 -39.67
CA MET A 62 -32.30 2.66 -40.55
C MET A 62 -31.74 1.24 -40.77
N PHE A 63 -31.82 0.39 -39.75
CA PHE A 63 -31.43 -1.01 -39.89
C PHE A 63 -32.34 -1.75 -40.88
N LEU A 64 -33.66 -1.58 -40.79
CA LEU A 64 -34.61 -2.14 -41.75
C LEU A 64 -34.44 -1.56 -43.16
N ALA A 65 -34.11 -0.27 -43.27
CA ALA A 65 -33.78 0.37 -44.55
C ALA A 65 -32.59 -0.28 -45.28
N ALA A 66 -31.66 -0.86 -44.53
CA ALA A 66 -30.50 -1.56 -45.08
C ALA A 66 -30.81 -3.00 -45.53
N ALA A 67 -32.06 -3.47 -45.47
CA ALA A 67 -32.44 -4.84 -45.87
C ALA A 67 -31.98 -5.25 -47.28
N PRO A 68 -32.09 -4.41 -48.34
CA PRO A 68 -31.65 -4.80 -49.67
C PRO A 68 -30.12 -5.00 -49.76
N TYR A 69 -29.34 -4.26 -48.95
CA TYR A 69 -27.90 -4.46 -48.85
C TYR A 69 -27.56 -5.84 -48.25
N PHE A 70 -28.26 -6.25 -47.19
CA PHE A 70 -28.06 -7.58 -46.60
C PHE A 70 -28.47 -8.71 -47.55
N TYR A 71 -29.55 -8.53 -48.31
CA TYR A 71 -29.97 -9.50 -49.32
C TYR A 71 -28.87 -9.73 -50.38
N LEU A 72 -28.33 -8.65 -50.95
CA LEU A 72 -27.22 -8.75 -51.91
C LEU A 72 -25.97 -9.37 -51.28
N ARG A 73 -25.69 -9.06 -50.01
CA ARG A 73 -24.53 -9.58 -49.28
C ARG A 73 -24.59 -11.09 -49.06
N PHE A 74 -25.79 -11.65 -48.93
CA PHE A 74 -26.02 -13.06 -48.63
C PHE A 74 -26.44 -13.89 -49.84
N GLN A 75 -26.57 -13.30 -51.02
CA GLN A 75 -27.06 -13.97 -52.23
C GLN A 75 -26.27 -15.22 -52.63
N SER A 76 -24.99 -15.31 -52.25
CA SER A 76 -24.16 -16.49 -52.55
C SER A 76 -24.46 -17.72 -51.67
N ASP A 77 -25.24 -17.58 -50.59
CA ASP A 77 -25.68 -18.69 -49.74
C ASP A 77 -27.21 -18.72 -49.65
N ASN A 78 -27.82 -19.69 -50.33
CA ASN A 78 -29.27 -19.86 -50.40
C ASN A 78 -29.93 -19.94 -49.02
N TRP A 79 -29.26 -20.56 -48.04
CA TRP A 79 -29.82 -20.67 -46.70
C TRP A 79 -29.84 -19.33 -45.99
N THR A 80 -28.73 -18.60 -45.97
CA THR A 80 -28.63 -17.29 -45.32
C THR A 80 -29.52 -16.25 -45.99
N ALA A 81 -29.59 -16.24 -47.32
CA ALA A 81 -30.47 -15.32 -48.07
C ALA A 81 -31.96 -15.52 -47.76
N ALA A 82 -32.41 -16.76 -47.51
CA ALA A 82 -33.79 -17.06 -47.16
C ALA A 82 -34.11 -16.81 -45.66
N HIS A 83 -33.12 -16.95 -44.77
CA HIS A 83 -33.37 -16.98 -43.31
C HIS A 83 -32.87 -15.76 -42.54
N PHE A 84 -32.17 -14.81 -43.18
CA PHE A 84 -31.60 -13.67 -42.44
C PHE A 84 -32.67 -12.76 -41.81
N GLN A 85 -33.74 -12.43 -42.54
CA GLN A 85 -34.83 -11.58 -42.03
C GLN A 85 -35.55 -12.22 -40.84
N PRO A 86 -36.01 -13.50 -40.90
CA PRO A 86 -36.54 -14.19 -39.73
C PRO A 86 -35.56 -14.19 -38.55
N SER A 87 -34.28 -14.49 -38.79
CA SER A 87 -33.27 -14.58 -37.72
C SER A 87 -33.07 -13.25 -36.99
N ILE A 88 -33.02 -12.13 -37.73
CA ILE A 88 -32.95 -10.78 -37.18
C ILE A 88 -34.16 -10.50 -36.29
N LEU A 89 -35.37 -10.79 -36.78
CA LEU A 89 -36.60 -10.56 -36.03
C LEU A 89 -36.65 -11.43 -34.77
N THR A 90 -36.25 -12.70 -34.84
CA THR A 90 -36.20 -13.62 -33.70
C THR A 90 -35.24 -13.11 -32.63
N ILE A 91 -33.99 -12.79 -32.99
CA ILE A 91 -33.00 -12.29 -32.02
C ILE A 91 -33.48 -10.97 -31.41
N SER A 92 -34.00 -10.05 -32.23
CA SER A 92 -34.48 -8.77 -31.74
C SER A 92 -35.64 -8.93 -30.75
N THR A 93 -36.62 -9.76 -31.09
CA THR A 93 -37.81 -9.98 -30.25
C THR A 93 -37.45 -10.68 -28.94
N ILE A 94 -36.65 -11.74 -28.98
CA ILE A 94 -36.21 -12.46 -27.76
C ILE A 94 -35.40 -11.54 -26.86
N THR A 95 -34.47 -10.77 -27.45
CA THR A 95 -33.61 -9.86 -26.69
C THR A 95 -34.42 -8.73 -26.07
N ASN A 96 -35.32 -8.11 -26.83
CA ASN A 96 -36.14 -7.01 -26.33
C ASN A 96 -37.10 -7.48 -25.23
N LEU A 97 -37.81 -8.59 -25.46
CA LEU A 97 -38.71 -9.19 -24.46
C LEU A 97 -37.95 -9.64 -23.19
N GLY A 98 -36.81 -10.31 -23.36
CA GLY A 98 -35.94 -10.70 -22.26
C GLY A 98 -35.43 -9.50 -21.47
N SER A 99 -35.01 -8.44 -22.17
CA SER A 99 -34.59 -7.19 -21.53
C SER A 99 -35.74 -6.54 -20.74
N ALA A 100 -36.96 -6.52 -21.28
CA ALA A 100 -38.12 -5.97 -20.59
C ALA A 100 -38.47 -6.75 -19.32
N PHE A 101 -38.47 -8.09 -19.34
CA PHE A 101 -38.72 -8.92 -18.15
C PHE A 101 -37.64 -8.77 -17.08
N ILE A 102 -36.38 -8.73 -17.48
CA ILE A 102 -35.25 -8.54 -16.57
C ILE A 102 -35.32 -7.15 -15.94
N LEU A 103 -35.58 -6.11 -16.74
CA LEU A 103 -35.68 -4.73 -16.26
C LEU A 103 -36.91 -4.51 -15.37
N ALA A 104 -38.02 -5.24 -15.59
CA ALA A 104 -39.20 -5.22 -14.74
C ALA A 104 -38.93 -5.81 -13.35
N LYS A 105 -38.10 -6.86 -13.24
CA LYS A 105 -37.69 -7.44 -11.95
C LYS A 105 -36.60 -6.62 -11.25
N LEU A 106 -35.78 -5.89 -12.00
CA LEU A 106 -34.67 -5.07 -11.51
C LEU A 106 -35.07 -3.59 -11.29
N GLN A 107 -36.31 -3.31 -10.88
CA GLN A 107 -36.77 -1.93 -10.64
C GLN A 107 -36.21 -1.34 -9.32
N LYS A 108 -35.91 -2.16 -8.32
CA LYS A 108 -35.39 -1.69 -7.01
C LYS A 108 -33.95 -1.18 -7.18
N GLY A 109 -33.75 0.14 -7.06
CA GLY A 109 -32.43 0.78 -7.22
C GLY A 109 -32.05 1.15 -8.67
N ALA A 110 -33.00 1.13 -9.61
CA ALA A 110 -32.76 1.48 -11.00
C ALA A 110 -32.45 2.98 -11.18
N SER A 111 -31.26 3.32 -11.71
CA SER A 111 -30.98 4.69 -12.17
C SER A 111 -31.34 4.87 -13.64
N TYR A 112 -32.40 5.64 -13.89
CA TYR A 112 -32.93 5.86 -15.23
C TYR A 112 -31.98 6.64 -16.17
N PRO A 113 -31.25 7.69 -15.72
CA PRO A 113 -30.25 8.34 -16.58
C PRO A 113 -29.15 7.42 -17.07
N ARG A 114 -28.72 6.51 -16.20
CA ARG A 114 -27.68 5.54 -16.49
C ARG A 114 -28.12 4.54 -17.55
N ARG A 115 -29.41 4.18 -17.58
CA ARG A 115 -30.01 3.34 -18.63
C ARG A 115 -29.99 4.06 -19.98
N VAL A 116 -30.44 5.32 -20.03
CA VAL A 116 -30.47 6.14 -21.26
C VAL A 116 -29.07 6.41 -21.82
N THR A 117 -28.09 6.74 -20.97
CA THR A 117 -26.71 6.95 -21.42
C THR A 117 -26.09 5.67 -21.99
N LEU A 118 -26.28 4.54 -21.31
CA LEU A 118 -25.73 3.25 -21.74
C LEU A 118 -26.34 2.77 -23.06
N SER A 119 -27.66 2.87 -23.22
CA SER A 119 -28.33 2.47 -24.46
C SER A 119 -27.85 3.29 -25.66
N LEU A 120 -27.72 4.61 -25.51
CA LEU A 120 -27.23 5.49 -26.58
C LEU A 120 -25.77 5.18 -26.96
N LEU A 121 -24.90 4.91 -25.98
CA LEU A 121 -23.52 4.50 -26.24
C LEU A 121 -23.43 3.15 -26.99
N ILE A 122 -24.22 2.15 -26.57
CA ILE A 122 -24.28 0.87 -27.28
C ILE A 122 -24.73 1.09 -28.72
N ASN A 123 -25.77 1.90 -28.95
CA ASN A 123 -26.22 2.22 -30.30
C ASN A 123 -25.14 2.92 -31.13
N ILE A 124 -24.41 3.89 -30.57
CA ILE A 124 -23.30 4.56 -31.27
C ILE A 124 -22.25 3.52 -31.73
N VAL A 125 -21.85 2.60 -30.85
CA VAL A 125 -20.85 1.57 -31.17
C VAL A 125 -21.39 0.61 -32.23
N VAL A 126 -22.58 0.06 -32.03
CA VAL A 126 -23.18 -0.93 -32.93
C VAL A 126 -23.35 -0.36 -34.34
N PHE A 127 -23.93 0.84 -34.47
CA PHE A 127 -24.17 1.44 -35.79
C PHE A 127 -22.89 1.99 -36.44
N SER A 128 -21.88 2.38 -35.66
CA SER A 128 -20.55 2.70 -36.21
C SER A 128 -19.87 1.44 -36.78
N LEU A 129 -19.93 0.31 -36.07
CA LEU A 129 -19.39 -0.95 -36.55
C LEU A 129 -20.15 -1.46 -37.78
N LEU A 130 -21.48 -1.34 -37.80
CA LEU A 130 -22.29 -1.66 -38.99
C LEU A 130 -21.92 -0.75 -40.17
N ALA A 131 -21.76 0.56 -39.97
CA ALA A 131 -21.29 1.47 -41.02
C ALA A 131 -19.92 1.04 -41.56
N LEU A 132 -18.94 0.83 -40.68
CA LEU A 132 -17.59 0.39 -41.07
C LEU A 132 -17.62 -0.96 -41.81
N SER A 133 -18.50 -1.88 -41.40
CA SER A 133 -18.63 -3.19 -42.04
C SER A 133 -19.01 -3.09 -43.53
N THR A 134 -19.80 -2.08 -43.91
CA THR A 134 -20.17 -1.86 -45.33
C THR A 134 -19.00 -1.46 -46.22
N VAL A 135 -17.91 -0.94 -45.63
CA VAL A 135 -16.72 -0.47 -46.35
C VAL A 135 -15.59 -1.50 -46.27
N PHE A 136 -15.30 -2.01 -45.07
CA PHE A 136 -14.11 -2.80 -44.78
C PHE A 136 -14.33 -4.32 -44.82
N MET A 137 -15.55 -4.80 -44.62
CA MET A 137 -15.82 -6.25 -44.54
C MET A 137 -16.42 -6.80 -45.84
N LYS A 138 -15.88 -6.39 -47.01
CA LYS A 138 -16.38 -6.81 -48.33
C LYS A 138 -15.96 -8.23 -48.73
N ASP A 139 -14.78 -8.68 -48.30
CA ASP A 139 -14.23 -9.99 -48.68
C ASP A 139 -14.41 -11.08 -47.61
N VAL A 140 -15.15 -10.77 -46.54
CA VAL A 140 -15.46 -11.71 -45.45
C VAL A 140 -16.47 -12.75 -45.93
N SER A 141 -16.34 -14.00 -45.47
CA SER A 141 -17.27 -15.08 -45.80
C SER A 141 -18.70 -14.79 -45.32
N VAL A 142 -19.69 -15.28 -46.07
CA VAL A 142 -21.12 -15.05 -45.77
C VAL A 142 -21.48 -15.49 -44.35
N LYS A 143 -21.01 -16.66 -43.92
CA LYS A 143 -21.28 -17.19 -42.57
C LYS A 143 -20.69 -16.30 -41.48
N ALA A 144 -19.45 -15.82 -41.64
CA ALA A 144 -18.81 -14.94 -40.66
C ALA A 144 -19.51 -13.57 -40.57
N TYR A 145 -19.90 -12.99 -41.72
CA TYR A 145 -20.65 -11.74 -41.75
C TYR A 145 -22.06 -11.90 -41.16
N PHE A 146 -22.72 -13.04 -41.40
CA PHE A 146 -24.01 -13.36 -40.80
C PHE A 146 -23.93 -13.44 -39.27
N SER A 147 -22.92 -14.13 -38.72
CA SER A 147 -22.69 -14.16 -37.26
C SER A 147 -22.41 -12.77 -36.68
N PHE A 148 -21.59 -11.96 -37.36
CA PHE A 148 -21.36 -10.56 -36.98
C PHE A 148 -22.67 -9.76 -36.95
N LEU A 149 -23.50 -9.90 -37.98
CA LEU A 149 -24.80 -9.22 -38.07
C LEU A 149 -25.73 -9.61 -36.91
N MET A 150 -25.81 -10.90 -36.57
CA MET A 150 -26.62 -11.37 -35.43
C MET A 150 -26.16 -10.76 -34.10
N PHE A 151 -24.84 -10.61 -33.90
CA PHE A 151 -24.30 -9.97 -32.70
C PHE A 151 -24.61 -8.46 -32.65
N MET A 152 -24.55 -7.77 -33.79
CA MET A 152 -24.96 -6.36 -33.88
C MET A 152 -26.46 -6.17 -33.60
N VAL A 153 -27.31 -7.05 -34.12
CA VAL A 153 -28.77 -7.04 -33.86
C VAL A 153 -29.05 -7.24 -32.38
N PHE A 154 -28.39 -8.21 -31.74
CA PHE A 154 -28.49 -8.41 -30.29
C PHE A 154 -28.15 -7.13 -29.50
N GLY A 155 -27.04 -6.47 -29.85
CA GLY A 155 -26.62 -5.22 -29.21
C GLY A 155 -27.63 -4.08 -29.39
N ALA A 156 -28.12 -3.87 -30.61
CA ALA A 156 -29.11 -2.83 -30.93
C ALA A 156 -30.46 -3.08 -30.21
N SER A 157 -30.93 -4.33 -30.17
CA SER A 157 -32.19 -4.69 -29.51
C SER A 157 -32.09 -4.57 -27.99
N LEU A 158 -30.96 -4.96 -27.39
CA LEU A 158 -30.69 -4.74 -25.97
C LEU A 158 -30.66 -3.24 -25.63
N ALA A 159 -29.98 -2.43 -26.44
CA ALA A 159 -29.95 -0.99 -26.28
C ALA A 159 -31.35 -0.38 -26.34
N THR A 160 -32.18 -0.82 -27.30
CA THR A 160 -33.55 -0.34 -27.47
C THR A 160 -34.41 -0.59 -26.23
N GLY A 161 -34.39 -1.82 -25.68
CA GLY A 161 -35.15 -2.16 -24.48
C GLY A 161 -34.70 -1.37 -23.24
N ILE A 162 -33.39 -1.19 -23.08
CA ILE A 162 -32.84 -0.35 -22.00
C ILE A 162 -33.24 1.13 -22.19
N ASN A 163 -33.24 1.63 -23.43
CA ASN A 163 -33.57 3.02 -23.73
C ASN A 163 -35.05 3.33 -23.46
N GLN A 164 -35.95 2.48 -23.95
CA GLN A 164 -37.39 2.63 -23.74
C GLN A 164 -37.73 2.69 -22.26
N ASN A 165 -37.24 1.70 -21.50
CA ASN A 165 -37.47 1.68 -20.06
C ASN A 165 -36.82 2.86 -19.33
N GLY A 166 -35.59 3.23 -19.70
CA GLY A 166 -34.85 4.32 -19.06
C GLY A 166 -35.48 5.69 -19.29
N VAL A 167 -35.85 6.03 -20.52
CA VAL A 167 -36.39 7.36 -20.83
C VAL A 167 -37.78 7.56 -20.21
N PHE A 168 -38.68 6.58 -20.32
CA PHE A 168 -40.04 6.68 -19.75
C PHE A 168 -40.03 6.75 -18.22
N ALA A 169 -39.07 6.08 -17.58
CA ALA A 169 -38.94 6.17 -16.14
C ALA A 169 -38.15 7.40 -15.67
N TYR A 170 -37.33 8.01 -16.53
CA TYR A 170 -36.68 9.28 -16.23
C TYR A 170 -37.64 10.47 -16.36
N VAL A 171 -38.48 10.48 -17.40
CA VAL A 171 -39.45 11.55 -17.65
C VAL A 171 -40.53 11.62 -16.58
N SER A 172 -40.95 10.48 -16.00
CA SER A 172 -41.93 10.47 -14.91
C SER A 172 -41.43 11.23 -13.66
N GLY A 173 -40.11 11.33 -13.47
CA GLY A 173 -39.50 12.15 -12.41
C GLY A 173 -39.52 13.66 -12.64
N PHE A 174 -40.17 14.14 -13.70
CA PHE A 174 -40.41 15.56 -13.96
C PHE A 174 -41.85 15.99 -13.62
N GLY A 175 -42.75 15.04 -13.31
CA GLY A 175 -44.11 15.34 -12.84
C GLY A 175 -45.01 16.09 -13.85
N ARG A 176 -44.63 16.12 -15.14
CA ARG A 176 -45.35 16.80 -16.22
C ARG A 176 -45.61 15.84 -17.39
N GLU A 177 -46.86 15.74 -17.80
CA GLU A 177 -47.27 14.84 -18.89
C GLU A 177 -46.77 15.31 -20.27
N GLU A 178 -46.55 16.61 -20.43
CA GLU A 178 -46.11 17.24 -21.68
C GLU A 178 -44.74 16.71 -22.14
N TYR A 179 -43.85 16.34 -21.21
CA TYR A 179 -42.57 15.74 -21.55
C TYR A 179 -42.70 14.28 -22.01
N THR A 180 -43.67 13.54 -21.49
CA THR A 180 -44.00 12.20 -22.01
C THR A 180 -44.57 12.31 -23.41
N GLN A 181 -45.42 13.31 -23.67
CA GLN A 181 -45.93 13.61 -25.02
C GLN A 181 -44.80 13.98 -26.00
N ALA A 182 -43.76 14.70 -25.54
CA ALA A 182 -42.59 15.02 -26.36
C ALA A 182 -41.88 13.75 -26.88
N ILE A 183 -41.74 12.72 -26.03
CA ILE A 183 -41.15 11.43 -26.42
C ILE A 183 -42.00 10.76 -27.49
N MET A 184 -43.33 10.71 -27.29
CA MET A 184 -44.25 10.09 -28.24
C MET A 184 -44.25 10.83 -29.59
N ALA A 185 -44.20 12.16 -29.57
CA ALA A 185 -44.07 12.97 -30.79
C ALA A 185 -42.76 12.64 -31.53
N GLY A 186 -41.63 12.55 -30.81
CA GLY A 186 -40.34 12.17 -31.40
C GLY A 186 -40.36 10.76 -32.02
N GLN A 187 -41.01 9.79 -31.36
CA GLN A 187 -41.22 8.45 -31.91
C GLN A 187 -42.07 8.47 -33.19
N GLY A 188 -43.13 9.28 -33.22
CA GLY A 188 -43.96 9.48 -34.40
C GLY A 188 -43.15 10.00 -35.59
N VAL A 189 -42.29 11.01 -35.37
CA VAL A 189 -41.38 11.54 -36.40
C VAL A 189 -40.41 10.46 -36.89
N ALA A 190 -39.80 9.70 -35.97
CA ALA A 190 -38.88 8.63 -36.33
C ALA A 190 -39.56 7.49 -37.10
N GLY A 191 -40.87 7.26 -36.91
CA GLY A 191 -41.64 6.27 -37.66
C GLY A 191 -41.93 6.67 -39.11
N VAL A 192 -42.23 7.94 -39.36
CA VAL A 192 -42.67 8.41 -40.68
C VAL A 192 -41.50 8.86 -41.56
N LEU A 193 -40.55 9.59 -40.99
CA LEU A 193 -39.49 10.26 -41.76
C LEU A 193 -38.59 9.29 -42.56
N PRO A 194 -38.19 8.12 -42.03
CA PRO A 194 -37.45 7.12 -42.80
C PRO A 194 -38.18 6.62 -44.05
N CYS A 195 -39.49 6.36 -43.95
CA CYS A 195 -40.30 5.90 -45.07
C CYS A 195 -40.42 6.98 -46.15
N VAL A 196 -40.60 8.23 -45.74
CA VAL A 196 -40.62 9.39 -46.65
C VAL A 196 -39.28 9.53 -47.38
N VAL A 197 -38.16 9.46 -46.65
CA VAL A 197 -36.80 9.52 -47.24
C VAL A 197 -36.56 8.34 -48.20
N GLN A 198 -37.04 7.14 -47.88
CA GLN A 198 -36.95 5.99 -48.79
C GLN A 198 -37.76 6.18 -50.06
N ILE A 199 -38.99 6.70 -49.97
CA ILE A 199 -39.85 6.97 -51.13
C ILE A 199 -39.17 8.00 -52.06
N PHE A 200 -38.67 9.11 -51.49
CA PHE A 200 -37.93 10.10 -52.28
C PHE A 200 -36.64 9.55 -52.86
N SER A 201 -35.91 8.71 -52.12
CA SER A 201 -34.70 8.06 -52.61
C SER A 201 -34.98 7.06 -53.73
N ALA A 202 -36.14 6.40 -53.73
CA ALA A 202 -36.54 5.48 -54.80
C ALA A 202 -36.99 6.24 -56.06
N LEU A 203 -37.74 7.33 -55.89
CA LEU A 203 -38.21 8.19 -56.99
C LEU A 203 -37.08 8.99 -57.67
N ALA A 204 -35.97 9.22 -56.98
CA ALA A 204 -34.83 9.96 -57.51
C ALA A 204 -33.86 9.12 -58.38
N VAL A 205 -34.04 7.79 -58.45
CA VAL A 205 -33.18 6.88 -59.23
C VAL A 205 -33.87 6.54 -60.56
N PRO A 206 -33.28 6.83 -61.74
CA PRO A 206 -33.88 6.51 -63.02
C PRO A 206 -33.95 4.99 -63.27
N GLU A 207 -35.10 4.49 -63.71
CA GLU A 207 -35.33 3.07 -64.02
C GLU A 207 -34.40 2.57 -65.14
N ARG A 208 -33.65 1.49 -64.89
CA ARG A 208 -33.05 0.64 -65.93
C ARG A 208 -33.91 -0.59 -66.12
N LYS A 209 -34.46 -0.77 -67.33
CA LYS A 209 -35.28 -1.93 -67.71
C LYS A 209 -34.55 -3.25 -67.43
N GLY A 210 -35.14 -4.11 -66.59
CA GLY A 210 -34.80 -5.54 -66.49
C GLY A 210 -34.45 -6.11 -65.10
N GLN A 211 -34.60 -5.37 -63.99
CA GLN A 211 -34.37 -5.92 -62.64
C GLN A 211 -35.46 -5.48 -61.65
N ASP A 212 -36.17 -6.45 -61.07
CA ASP A 212 -37.36 -6.27 -60.20
C ASP A 212 -37.07 -5.78 -58.77
N MET A 213 -35.84 -5.34 -58.46
CA MET A 213 -35.49 -4.85 -57.11
C MET A 213 -34.64 -3.58 -57.18
N PRO A 214 -35.02 -2.50 -56.44
CA PRO A 214 -34.22 -1.28 -56.38
C PRO A 214 -32.84 -1.57 -55.78
N GLN A 215 -31.79 -1.22 -56.53
CA GLN A 215 -30.39 -1.50 -56.18
C GLN A 215 -29.94 -0.58 -55.03
N ALA A 216 -30.18 -0.94 -53.77
CA ALA A 216 -29.56 -0.23 -52.65
C ALA A 216 -28.05 -0.55 -52.63
N SER A 217 -27.25 0.42 -53.07
CA SER A 217 -25.79 0.34 -53.07
C SER A 217 -25.24 0.24 -51.64
N SER A 218 -24.07 -0.38 -51.46
CA SER A 218 -23.28 -0.33 -50.21
C SER A 218 -23.12 1.09 -49.66
N LYS A 219 -23.13 2.12 -50.54
CA LYS A 219 -23.13 3.53 -50.16
C LYS A 219 -24.39 3.97 -49.41
N SER A 220 -25.58 3.47 -49.79
CA SER A 220 -26.84 3.79 -49.13
C SER A 220 -26.91 3.18 -47.74
N ALA A 221 -26.48 1.92 -47.59
CA ALA A 221 -26.41 1.26 -46.28
C ALA A 221 -25.44 1.95 -45.31
N PHE A 222 -24.27 2.39 -45.81
CA PHE A 222 -23.33 3.19 -45.04
C PHE A 222 -23.99 4.47 -44.49
N MET A 223 -24.72 5.20 -45.35
CA MET A 223 -25.42 6.42 -44.95
C MET A 223 -26.51 6.14 -43.91
N TYR A 224 -27.29 5.08 -44.05
CA TYR A 224 -28.31 4.71 -43.05
C TYR A 224 -27.68 4.44 -41.68
N PHE A 225 -26.59 3.69 -41.60
CA PHE A 225 -25.94 3.42 -40.33
C PHE A 225 -25.25 4.66 -39.72
N ILE A 226 -24.65 5.52 -40.53
CA ILE A 226 -24.07 6.79 -40.05
C ILE A 226 -25.13 7.75 -39.53
N THR A 227 -26.31 7.84 -40.15
CA THR A 227 -27.38 8.69 -39.61
C THR A 227 -27.88 8.17 -38.26
N ALA A 228 -27.98 6.85 -38.08
CA ALA A 228 -28.31 6.23 -36.79
C ALA A 228 -27.26 6.55 -35.71
N THR A 229 -25.97 6.46 -36.02
CA THR A 229 -24.89 6.86 -35.11
C THR A 229 -24.98 8.34 -34.74
N THR A 230 -25.23 9.20 -35.73
CA THR A 230 -25.28 10.66 -35.55
C THR A 230 -26.43 11.06 -34.63
N ILE A 231 -27.63 10.51 -34.86
CA ILE A 231 -28.78 10.79 -34.02
C ILE A 231 -28.57 10.26 -32.60
N ALA A 232 -28.02 9.06 -32.42
CA ALA A 232 -27.69 8.54 -31.09
C ALA A 232 -26.66 9.43 -30.35
N ALA A 233 -25.64 9.95 -31.05
CA ALA A 233 -24.65 10.86 -30.48
C ALA A 233 -25.25 12.22 -30.10
N MET A 234 -26.10 12.80 -30.96
CA MET A 234 -26.81 14.04 -30.64
C MET A 234 -27.72 13.87 -29.43
N SER A 235 -28.47 12.78 -29.37
CA SER A 235 -29.33 12.46 -28.23
C SER A 235 -28.54 12.26 -26.95
N LEU A 236 -27.35 11.65 -27.03
CA LEU A 236 -26.46 11.48 -25.88
C LEU A 236 -25.97 12.83 -25.34
N VAL A 237 -25.53 13.73 -26.22
CA VAL A 237 -25.08 15.08 -25.82
C VAL A 237 -26.25 15.87 -25.22
N ALA A 238 -27.41 15.85 -25.87
CA ALA A 238 -28.63 16.50 -25.38
C ALA A 238 -29.01 15.98 -23.99
N PHE A 239 -28.97 14.66 -23.80
CA PHE A 239 -29.29 14.03 -22.53
C PHE A 239 -28.30 14.34 -21.41
N LEU A 240 -26.99 14.25 -21.69
CA LEU A 240 -25.95 14.58 -20.72
C LEU A 240 -26.00 16.06 -20.32
N SER A 241 -26.35 16.95 -21.26
CA SER A 241 -26.54 18.37 -20.97
C SER A 241 -27.75 18.62 -20.04
N LEU A 242 -28.84 17.86 -20.20
CA LEU A 242 -30.00 17.88 -19.31
C LEU A 242 -29.64 17.39 -17.89
N VAL A 243 -28.95 16.24 -17.80
CA VAL A 243 -28.51 15.67 -16.51
C VAL A 243 -27.58 16.64 -15.78
N ARG A 244 -26.61 17.23 -16.48
CA ARG A 244 -25.63 18.17 -15.91
C ARG A 244 -26.29 19.45 -15.38
N ARG A 245 -27.26 20.00 -16.11
CA ARG A 245 -28.02 21.19 -15.70
C ARG A 245 -28.81 20.95 -14.41
N ARG A 246 -29.38 19.76 -14.23
CA ARG A 246 -30.16 19.42 -13.02
C ARG A 246 -29.26 19.11 -11.81
N SER A 247 -28.10 18.47 -12.01
CA SER A 247 -27.12 18.25 -10.93
C SER A 247 -26.52 19.55 -10.36
N GLY A 248 -26.61 20.68 -11.08
CA GLY A 248 -26.23 22.01 -10.59
C GLY A 248 -27.29 22.71 -9.74
N ILE A 249 -28.51 22.18 -9.65
CA ILE A 249 -29.67 22.81 -8.98
C ILE A 249 -30.09 22.05 -7.70
N SER A 250 -29.42 20.94 -7.37
CA SER A 250 -29.76 20.10 -6.20
C SER A 250 -28.76 20.24 -5.06
N LEU A 251 -28.68 21.44 -4.47
CA LEU A 251 -28.18 21.65 -3.10
C LEU A 251 -29.41 21.94 -2.25
N GLN A 252 -30.12 20.89 -1.82
CA GLN A 252 -31.06 20.79 -0.69
C GLN A 252 -31.99 19.58 -0.88
N LEU A 253 -31.80 18.51 -0.08
CA LEU A 253 -32.78 17.56 0.51
C LEU A 253 -32.07 16.24 0.96
N PRO A 254 -32.62 15.48 1.93
CA PRO A 254 -31.88 14.87 3.04
C PRO A 254 -31.18 13.53 2.77
N GLU A 255 -30.16 13.28 3.60
CA GLU A 255 -29.36 12.06 3.72
C GLU A 255 -30.22 10.82 4.04
N GLU A 256 -30.56 9.99 3.04
CA GLU A 256 -30.83 8.55 3.29
C GLU A 256 -30.79 7.63 2.04
N GLN A 257 -30.36 8.09 0.86
CA GLN A 257 -30.35 7.28 -0.38
C GLN A 257 -28.98 7.13 -1.07
N HIS A 258 -27.88 7.37 -0.36
CA HIS A 258 -26.55 7.44 -0.97
C HIS A 258 -25.85 6.09 -1.25
N ASP A 259 -26.30 4.97 -0.68
CA ASP A 259 -25.45 3.77 -0.57
C ASP A 259 -25.67 2.64 -1.59
N SER A 260 -26.69 2.67 -2.45
CA SER A 260 -26.91 1.60 -3.44
C SER A 260 -26.49 1.94 -4.88
N ILE A 261 -26.12 3.19 -5.14
CA ILE A 261 -25.79 3.76 -6.47
C ILE A 261 -24.28 3.67 -6.80
N SER A 262 -23.43 3.38 -5.81
CA SER A 262 -21.97 3.47 -5.90
C SER A 262 -21.27 2.18 -6.37
N SER A 263 -21.89 1.01 -6.21
CA SER A 263 -21.19 -0.28 -6.35
C SER A 263 -20.92 -0.70 -7.81
N ASP A 264 -21.91 -0.68 -8.70
CA ASP A 264 -21.76 -1.27 -10.05
C ASP A 264 -21.13 -0.33 -11.10
N TYR A 265 -21.13 0.99 -10.84
CA TYR A 265 -20.40 2.01 -11.61
C TYR A 265 -18.91 2.07 -11.29
N SER A 266 -18.52 1.51 -10.14
CA SER A 266 -17.12 1.46 -9.70
C SER A 266 -16.30 0.51 -10.57
N HIS A 267 -16.87 -0.60 -11.02
CA HIS A 267 -16.07 -1.69 -11.63
C HIS A 267 -15.66 -1.45 -13.10
N LYS A 268 -16.53 -0.92 -13.96
CA LYS A 268 -16.20 -0.69 -15.40
C LYS A 268 -15.47 0.63 -15.66
N THR A 269 -15.89 1.72 -15.01
CA THR A 269 -15.16 3.00 -14.99
C THR A 269 -13.82 2.83 -14.27
N GLY A 270 -13.79 2.03 -13.20
CA GLY A 270 -12.57 1.62 -12.53
C GLY A 270 -11.64 0.86 -13.45
N SER A 271 -12.12 -0.04 -14.31
CA SER A 271 -11.23 -0.79 -15.23
C SER A 271 -10.53 0.10 -16.25
N ILE A 272 -11.24 1.04 -16.88
CA ILE A 272 -10.65 2.01 -17.82
C ILE A 272 -9.73 3.00 -17.08
N TYR A 273 -10.15 3.46 -15.91
CA TYR A 273 -9.34 4.32 -15.04
C TYR A 273 -8.05 3.61 -14.59
N LEU A 274 -8.11 2.33 -14.22
CA LEU A 274 -6.97 1.52 -13.80
C LEU A 274 -6.02 1.27 -14.97
N ILE A 275 -6.53 1.00 -16.18
CA ILE A 275 -5.70 0.84 -17.38
C ILE A 275 -5.04 2.17 -17.75
N GLY A 276 -5.79 3.27 -17.80
CA GLY A 276 -5.28 4.61 -18.07
C GLY A 276 -4.24 5.05 -17.05
N ASN A 277 -4.52 4.83 -15.76
CA ASN A 277 -3.58 5.13 -14.67
C ASN A 277 -2.34 4.23 -14.72
N SER A 278 -2.46 2.97 -15.16
CA SER A 278 -1.31 2.08 -15.36
C SER A 278 -0.40 2.56 -16.49
N ILE A 279 -0.97 3.00 -17.61
CA ILE A 279 -0.22 3.58 -18.73
C ILE A 279 0.45 4.88 -18.27
N TYR A 280 -0.28 5.75 -17.58
CA TYR A 280 0.27 6.97 -16.99
C TYR A 280 1.43 6.67 -16.04
N ALA A 281 1.23 5.75 -15.09
CA ALA A 281 2.22 5.38 -14.09
C ALA A 281 3.54 4.87 -14.69
N ILE A 282 3.46 4.11 -15.79
CA ILE A 282 4.63 3.54 -16.46
C ILE A 282 5.35 4.57 -17.34
N TYR A 283 4.63 5.33 -18.17
CA TYR A 283 5.25 6.12 -19.23
C TYR A 283 5.30 7.63 -18.94
N PHE A 284 4.26 8.18 -18.30
CA PHE A 284 4.06 9.62 -18.18
C PHE A 284 4.27 10.15 -16.75
N HIS A 285 4.37 9.27 -15.77
CA HIS A 285 4.64 9.64 -14.39
C HIS A 285 5.98 10.38 -14.27
N PRO A 286 6.14 11.39 -13.39
CA PRO A 286 7.42 12.08 -13.22
C PRO A 286 8.62 11.17 -12.88
N LEU A 287 8.32 9.99 -12.33
CA LEU A 287 9.28 8.94 -11.99
C LEU A 287 9.40 7.83 -13.05
N SER A 288 8.80 7.98 -14.25
CA SER A 288 8.85 6.97 -15.32
C SER A 288 10.26 6.72 -15.86
N ARG A 289 11.15 7.71 -15.72
CA ARG A 289 12.56 7.61 -16.09
C ARG A 289 13.37 6.66 -15.22
N TYR A 290 12.97 6.47 -13.96
CA TYR A 290 13.71 5.63 -13.02
C TYR A 290 13.42 4.15 -13.30
N PRO A 291 14.44 3.28 -13.36
CA PRO A 291 14.24 1.88 -13.69
C PRO A 291 13.59 1.13 -12.52
N GLY A 292 12.86 0.06 -12.83
CA GLY A 292 12.23 -0.79 -11.83
C GLY A 292 11.12 -1.68 -12.40
N PRO A 293 10.56 -2.60 -11.60
CA PRO A 293 9.46 -3.44 -12.05
C PRO A 293 8.23 -2.64 -12.42
N LYS A 294 7.66 -2.86 -13.61
CA LYS A 294 6.45 -2.16 -14.08
C LYS A 294 5.26 -2.32 -13.12
N ILE A 295 5.13 -3.48 -12.48
CA ILE A 295 4.07 -3.74 -11.48
C ILE A 295 4.22 -2.80 -10.27
N ALA A 296 5.45 -2.56 -9.82
CA ALA A 296 5.73 -1.65 -8.73
C ALA A 296 5.49 -0.18 -9.11
N ALA A 297 5.69 0.19 -10.38
CA ALA A 297 5.33 1.52 -10.88
C ALA A 297 3.81 1.76 -10.86
N ILE A 298 2.98 0.73 -11.14
CA ILE A 298 1.51 0.84 -11.17
C ILE A 298 0.91 0.92 -9.76
N SER A 299 1.41 0.11 -8.82
CA SER A 299 0.76 -0.06 -7.52
C SER A 299 1.74 -0.40 -6.39
N PRO A 300 1.50 0.06 -5.15
CA PRO A 300 2.32 -0.30 -3.99
C PRO A 300 2.15 -1.77 -3.56
N ILE A 301 1.22 -2.53 -4.16
CA ILE A 301 0.93 -3.92 -3.79
C ILE A 301 2.18 -4.79 -3.85
N ALA A 302 3.05 -4.62 -4.85
CA ALA A 302 4.27 -5.42 -4.95
C ALA A 302 5.18 -5.22 -3.73
N LEU A 303 5.40 -3.95 -3.34
CA LEU A 303 6.17 -3.60 -2.15
C LEU A 303 5.54 -4.18 -0.88
N LEU A 304 4.23 -4.00 -0.71
CA LEU A 304 3.49 -4.53 0.44
C LEU A 304 3.58 -6.05 0.54
N VAL A 305 3.51 -6.77 -0.59
CA VAL A 305 3.68 -8.23 -0.61
C VAL A 305 5.09 -8.63 -0.17
N TRP A 306 6.13 -7.91 -0.59
CA TRP A 306 7.50 -8.18 -0.16
C TRP A 306 7.72 -7.90 1.33
N GLU A 307 7.12 -6.84 1.85
CA GLU A 307 7.16 -6.49 3.28
C GLU A 307 6.38 -7.49 4.15
N ILE A 308 5.17 -7.88 3.74
CA ILE A 308 4.33 -8.87 4.44
C ILE A 308 4.99 -10.25 4.47
N ARG A 309 5.69 -10.63 3.40
CA ARG A 309 6.48 -11.88 3.35
C ARG A 309 7.82 -11.78 4.09
N GLY A 310 8.18 -10.61 4.61
CA GLY A 310 9.46 -10.38 5.29
C GLY A 310 10.69 -10.50 4.38
N LYS A 311 10.54 -10.44 3.05
CA LYS A 311 11.64 -10.60 2.08
C LYS A 311 12.01 -9.31 1.35
N VAL A 312 11.56 -8.16 1.85
CA VAL A 312 11.82 -6.84 1.23
C VAL A 312 13.31 -6.53 1.08
N HIS A 313 14.14 -6.85 2.07
CA HIS A 313 15.59 -6.60 2.03
C HIS A 313 16.28 -7.34 0.87
N SER A 314 16.00 -8.64 0.72
CA SER A 314 16.51 -9.48 -0.37
C SER A 314 15.97 -9.00 -1.71
N LYS A 315 14.66 -8.74 -1.82
CA LYS A 315 14.06 -8.30 -3.08
C LYS A 315 14.59 -6.96 -3.56
N VAL A 316 14.79 -6.00 -2.67
CA VAL A 316 15.39 -4.70 -3.03
C VAL A 316 16.83 -4.87 -3.50
N LYS A 317 17.62 -5.77 -2.88
CA LYS A 317 18.96 -6.13 -3.38
C LYS A 317 18.90 -6.72 -4.79
N ASP A 318 18.04 -7.73 -5.03
CA ASP A 318 17.87 -8.36 -6.35
C ASP A 318 17.53 -7.30 -7.42
N LEU A 319 16.68 -6.34 -7.08
CA LEU A 319 16.28 -5.27 -7.98
C LEU A 319 17.43 -4.32 -8.28
N HIS A 320 18.19 -3.92 -7.27
CA HIS A 320 19.38 -3.10 -7.44
C HIS A 320 20.46 -3.79 -8.28
N ASP A 321 20.65 -5.10 -8.11
CA ASP A 321 21.59 -5.88 -8.92
C ASP A 321 21.16 -5.98 -10.39
N ARG A 322 19.85 -5.84 -10.67
CA ARG A 322 19.30 -5.83 -12.05
C ARG A 322 19.22 -4.45 -12.70
N TYR A 323 18.81 -3.44 -11.94
CA TYR A 323 18.43 -2.11 -12.47
C TYR A 323 19.46 -1.02 -12.16
N GLY A 324 20.45 -1.28 -11.31
CA GLY A 324 21.52 -0.34 -10.96
C GLY A 324 21.28 0.42 -9.66
N ASP A 325 21.84 1.62 -9.57
CA ASP A 325 22.00 2.32 -8.28
C ASP A 325 20.73 2.98 -7.72
N VAL A 326 19.72 3.20 -8.57
CA VAL A 326 18.44 3.79 -8.20
C VAL A 326 17.31 2.94 -8.77
N VAL A 327 16.35 2.55 -7.93
CA VAL A 327 15.24 1.70 -8.35
C VAL A 327 13.91 2.25 -7.87
N ARG A 328 12.92 2.27 -8.77
CA ARG A 328 11.52 2.54 -8.46
C ARG A 328 10.82 1.28 -7.93
N ILE A 329 10.46 1.30 -6.65
CA ILE A 329 9.84 0.17 -5.93
C ILE A 329 8.36 0.38 -5.59
N GLY A 330 7.80 1.53 -5.97
CA GLY A 330 6.40 1.88 -5.80
C GLY A 330 6.03 3.04 -6.73
N PRO A 331 4.73 3.42 -6.81
CA PRO A 331 4.30 4.52 -7.68
C PRO A 331 5.06 5.81 -7.39
N ASN A 332 5.23 6.14 -6.09
CA ASN A 332 5.96 7.29 -5.59
C ASN A 332 7.12 6.90 -4.66
N ALA A 333 7.80 5.78 -4.92
CA ALA A 333 8.86 5.29 -4.04
C ALA A 333 10.14 4.91 -4.80
N LEU A 334 11.27 5.50 -4.39
CA LEU A 334 12.62 5.25 -4.92
C LEU A 334 13.55 4.74 -3.81
N VAL A 335 14.42 3.80 -4.18
CA VAL A 335 15.51 3.31 -3.31
C VAL A 335 16.84 3.54 -3.98
N TYR A 336 17.82 3.95 -3.19
CA TYR A 336 19.18 4.26 -3.62
C TYR A 336 20.18 3.33 -2.93
N ARG A 337 21.23 2.92 -3.68
CA ARG A 337 22.43 2.23 -3.14
C ARG A 337 23.74 2.99 -3.37
N ALA A 338 23.68 4.18 -3.99
CA ALA A 338 24.83 5.06 -4.18
C ALA A 338 25.23 5.76 -2.87
N PRO A 339 26.52 5.79 -2.49
CA PRO A 339 26.96 6.39 -1.21
C PRO A 339 26.58 7.86 -1.03
N GLN A 340 26.61 8.65 -2.10
CA GLN A 340 26.27 10.08 -2.08
C GLN A 340 24.83 10.36 -1.62
N ALA A 341 23.90 9.42 -1.86
CA ALA A 341 22.51 9.55 -1.47
C ALA A 341 22.34 9.67 0.05
N TRP A 342 23.30 9.21 0.87
CA TRP A 342 23.27 9.40 2.33
C TRP A 342 23.18 10.87 2.71
N LYS A 343 24.10 11.66 2.16
CA LYS A 343 24.19 13.10 2.43
C LYS A 343 22.99 13.84 1.85
N GLU A 344 22.52 13.42 0.69
CA GLU A 344 21.43 14.08 -0.02
C GLU A 344 20.05 13.79 0.58
N ILE A 345 19.80 12.57 1.07
CA ILE A 345 18.51 12.18 1.67
C ILE A 345 18.47 12.49 3.16
N TYR A 346 19.53 12.16 3.91
CA TYR A 346 19.52 12.19 5.37
C TYR A 346 20.38 13.29 5.98
N GLY A 347 21.24 13.95 5.19
CA GLY A 347 22.19 14.95 5.69
C GLY A 347 21.57 16.26 6.16
N HIS A 348 22.40 17.08 6.82
CA HIS A 348 22.04 18.45 7.19
C HIS A 348 21.88 19.34 5.95
N ARG A 349 20.91 20.24 5.96
CA ARG A 349 20.76 21.28 4.92
C ARG A 349 21.57 22.51 5.30
N THR A 350 22.50 22.89 4.43
CA THR A 350 23.41 24.03 4.65
C THR A 350 22.93 25.31 3.96
N LYS A 351 22.03 25.22 2.97
CA LYS A 351 21.47 26.38 2.26
C LYS A 351 20.25 26.93 3.01
N LYS A 352 20.22 28.25 3.19
CA LYS A 352 19.10 28.97 3.80
C LYS A 352 17.81 28.70 3.03
N GLY A 353 16.79 28.20 3.72
CA GLY A 353 15.46 27.88 3.14
C GLY A 353 15.23 26.42 2.73
N GLN A 354 16.26 25.57 2.68
CA GLN A 354 16.08 24.14 2.40
C GLN A 354 15.67 23.37 3.66
N ARG A 355 14.60 22.57 3.59
CA ARG A 355 14.13 21.76 4.72
C ARG A 355 14.79 20.38 4.74
N THR A 356 14.99 19.81 5.93
CA THR A 356 15.37 18.39 6.01
C THR A 356 14.19 17.54 5.53
N PHE A 357 14.47 16.38 4.96
CA PHE A 357 13.38 15.55 4.47
C PHE A 357 12.61 14.98 5.66
N PRO A 358 11.28 15.21 5.74
CA PRO A 358 10.50 14.63 6.82
C PRO A 358 10.46 13.10 6.70
N LYS A 359 10.21 12.45 7.83
CA LYS A 359 9.98 11.00 7.86
C LYS A 359 8.72 10.66 7.09
N ASP A 360 8.77 9.59 6.31
CA ASP A 360 7.58 9.05 5.67
C ASP A 360 6.68 8.39 6.74
N PRO A 361 5.45 8.87 6.96
CA PRO A 361 4.57 8.32 7.99
C PRO A 361 4.19 6.86 7.75
N SER A 362 4.31 6.34 6.51
CA SER A 362 4.00 4.95 6.20
C SER A 362 4.86 3.92 6.95
N LEU A 363 6.04 4.33 7.45
CA LEU A 363 6.90 3.44 8.24
C LEU A 363 6.50 3.37 9.73
N TYR A 364 5.80 4.37 10.25
CA TYR A 364 5.66 4.57 11.70
C TYR A 364 4.21 4.51 12.14
N VAL A 365 3.93 3.70 13.16
CA VAL A 365 2.61 3.65 13.81
C VAL A 365 2.54 4.73 14.89
N PRO A 366 1.49 5.56 14.93
CA PRO A 366 1.30 6.56 15.99
C PRO A 366 1.28 5.90 17.36
N THR A 367 1.90 6.50 18.38
CA THR A 367 1.90 5.99 19.75
C THR A 367 0.47 5.86 20.32
N PRO A 368 0.21 4.93 21.26
CA PRO A 368 -1.14 4.73 21.79
C PRO A 368 -1.75 5.97 22.48
N ASN A 369 -0.93 6.81 23.12
CA ASN A 369 -1.37 8.07 23.72
C ASN A 369 -1.56 9.22 22.71
N GLY A 370 -1.32 8.98 21.41
CA GLY A 370 -1.44 10.00 20.35
C GLY A 370 -0.33 11.06 20.34
N VAL A 371 0.70 10.94 21.19
CA VAL A 371 1.80 11.92 21.31
C VAL A 371 3.05 11.42 20.62
N ASN A 372 3.60 12.22 19.71
CA ASN A 372 4.79 11.85 18.96
C ASN A 372 6.00 11.60 19.88
N ALA A 373 6.68 10.47 19.67
CA ALA A 373 7.99 10.21 20.24
C ALA A 373 9.08 10.77 19.30
N ILE A 374 10.35 10.80 19.74
CA ILE A 374 11.48 11.23 18.90
C ILE A 374 11.52 10.51 17.55
N ILE A 375 11.07 9.24 17.48
CA ILE A 375 11.05 8.49 16.24
C ILE A 375 9.97 8.94 15.25
N THR A 376 8.88 9.58 15.70
CA THR A 376 7.78 10.06 14.83
C THR A 376 7.67 11.58 14.77
N ALA A 377 8.39 12.31 15.62
CA ALA A 377 8.32 13.75 15.73
C ALA A 377 8.68 14.49 14.43
N ALA A 378 7.95 15.58 14.20
CA ALA A 378 8.27 16.60 13.20
C ALA A 378 9.63 17.25 13.50
N GLU A 379 10.16 18.03 12.56
CA GLU A 379 11.54 18.54 12.63
C GLU A 379 11.83 19.36 13.89
N SER A 380 10.99 20.34 14.23
CA SER A 380 11.17 21.20 15.40
C SER A 380 11.15 20.42 16.72
N ASP A 381 10.13 19.59 16.92
CA ASP A 381 10.00 18.74 18.11
C ASP A 381 11.11 17.71 18.20
N HIS A 382 11.51 17.11 17.08
CA HIS A 382 12.63 16.19 17.03
C HIS A 382 13.92 16.88 17.49
N ILE A 383 14.21 18.09 17.02
CA ILE A 383 15.41 18.84 17.44
C ILE A 383 15.38 19.10 18.96
N ARG A 384 14.22 19.53 19.49
CA ARG A 384 14.03 19.76 20.93
C ARG A 384 14.22 18.49 21.74
N MET A 385 13.49 17.42 21.42
CA MET A 385 13.58 16.12 22.11
C MET A 385 14.99 15.54 22.01
N ARG A 386 15.62 15.60 20.83
CA ARG A 386 16.98 15.10 20.62
C ARG A 386 17.99 15.83 21.49
N ARG A 387 17.92 17.17 21.57
CA ARG A 387 18.81 17.97 22.43
C ARG A 387 18.72 17.52 23.90
N LEU A 388 17.50 17.35 24.40
CA LEU A 388 17.27 16.91 25.78
C LEU A 388 17.78 15.49 26.03
N LEU A 389 17.47 14.55 25.13
CA LEU A 389 17.88 13.17 25.26
C LEU A 389 19.40 12.99 25.09
N ALA A 390 20.06 13.78 24.24
CA ALA A 390 21.50 13.66 23.96
C ALA A 390 22.40 13.73 25.20
N HIS A 391 21.98 14.43 26.25
CA HIS A 391 22.73 14.46 27.51
C HIS A 391 22.88 13.07 28.13
N ALA A 392 21.85 12.22 28.04
CA ALA A 392 21.84 10.86 28.55
C ALA A 392 22.71 9.88 27.73
N PHE A 393 23.10 10.27 26.52
CA PHE A 393 23.92 9.49 25.58
C PHE A 393 25.30 10.12 25.34
N SER A 394 25.69 11.10 26.15
CA SER A 394 27.01 11.73 26.09
C SER A 394 28.11 10.81 26.62
N ASP A 395 29.37 11.06 26.24
CA ASP A 395 30.52 10.29 26.76
C ASP A 395 30.62 10.36 28.30
N ARG A 396 30.20 11.48 28.90
CA ARG A 396 30.11 11.61 30.36
C ARG A 396 29.06 10.66 30.93
N ALA A 397 27.85 10.66 30.38
CA ALA A 397 26.78 9.78 30.84
C ALA A 397 27.17 8.31 30.68
N LEU A 398 27.81 7.95 29.58
CA LEU A 398 28.28 6.58 29.33
C LEU A 398 29.27 6.10 30.40
N ARG A 399 30.22 6.96 30.82
CA ARG A 399 31.14 6.65 31.94
C ARG A 399 30.41 6.50 33.27
N GLU A 400 29.41 7.33 33.54
CA GLU A 400 28.58 7.22 34.75
C GLU A 400 27.72 5.94 34.73
N GLN A 401 27.34 5.46 33.55
CA GLN A 401 26.53 4.25 33.33
C GLN A 401 27.37 2.96 33.27
N GLU A 402 28.69 3.03 33.10
CA GLU A 402 29.60 1.88 32.96
C GLU A 402 29.41 0.79 34.03
N PRO A 403 29.25 1.10 35.34
CA PRO A 403 29.01 0.07 36.36
C PRO A 403 27.78 -0.79 36.07
N LEU A 404 26.73 -0.19 35.49
CA LEU A 404 25.51 -0.90 35.13
C LEU A 404 25.72 -1.84 33.93
N LEU A 405 26.47 -1.39 32.92
CA LEU A 405 26.86 -2.22 31.78
C LEU A 405 27.65 -3.45 32.25
N HIS A 406 28.61 -3.25 33.16
CA HIS A 406 29.38 -4.33 33.76
C HIS A 406 28.51 -5.31 34.56
N PHE A 407 27.56 -4.81 35.35
CA PHE A 407 26.65 -5.65 36.12
C PHE A 407 25.91 -6.65 35.21
N TYR A 408 25.28 -6.17 34.13
CA TYR A 408 24.52 -7.05 33.23
C TYR A 408 25.41 -7.97 32.39
N ALA A 409 26.56 -7.49 31.90
CA ALA A 409 27.51 -8.32 31.17
C ALA A 409 28.09 -9.45 32.05
N ASN A 410 28.41 -9.15 33.32
CA ASN A 410 28.86 -10.16 34.28
C ASN A 410 27.74 -11.15 34.65
N LEU A 411 26.51 -10.65 34.85
CA LEU A 411 25.35 -11.50 35.13
C LEU A 411 25.05 -12.46 33.96
N LEU A 412 25.21 -12.00 32.72
CA LEU A 412 25.08 -12.83 31.52
C LEU A 412 26.09 -13.98 31.54
N VAL A 413 27.37 -13.67 31.72
CA VAL A 413 28.43 -14.68 31.82
C VAL A 413 28.16 -15.64 32.97
N GLN A 414 27.79 -15.11 34.14
CA GLN A 414 27.46 -15.94 35.31
C GLN A 414 26.35 -16.93 34.96
N LYS A 415 25.24 -16.46 34.37
CA LYS A 415 24.09 -17.31 34.03
C LYS A 415 24.40 -18.34 32.94
N LEU A 416 25.22 -17.99 31.94
CA LEU A 416 25.71 -18.93 30.93
C LEU A 416 26.62 -19.99 31.56
N ARG A 417 27.55 -19.59 32.43
CA ARG A 417 28.41 -20.54 33.18
C ARG A 417 27.59 -21.46 34.08
N LYS A 418 26.49 -20.98 34.65
CA LYS A 418 25.57 -21.83 35.44
C LYS A 418 24.93 -22.96 34.61
N GLN A 419 24.81 -22.80 33.29
CA GLN A 419 24.35 -23.90 32.43
C GLN A 419 25.38 -25.04 32.33
N LEU A 420 26.67 -24.76 32.60
CA LEU A 420 27.78 -25.70 32.55
C LEU A 420 28.08 -26.37 33.90
N HIS A 421 27.19 -26.30 34.89
CA HIS A 421 27.46 -26.86 36.23
C HIS A 421 27.61 -28.39 36.23
N HIS A 422 26.87 -29.10 35.38
CA HIS A 422 26.85 -30.57 35.34
C HIS A 422 27.48 -31.17 34.07
N SER A 423 27.88 -30.33 33.10
CA SER A 423 28.39 -30.75 31.79
C SER A 423 29.60 -29.91 31.39
N ARG A 424 30.59 -30.54 30.72
CA ARG A 424 31.75 -29.83 30.15
C ARG A 424 31.34 -28.86 29.02
N SER A 425 30.25 -29.18 28.34
CA SER A 425 29.66 -28.39 27.28
C SER A 425 28.13 -28.48 27.34
N GLU A 426 27.42 -27.41 26.97
CA GLU A 426 25.96 -27.36 26.97
C GLU A 426 25.44 -26.60 25.75
N VAL A 427 24.28 -26.98 25.21
CA VAL A 427 23.67 -26.29 24.07
C VAL A 427 22.71 -25.22 24.57
N VAL A 428 22.93 -23.97 24.17
CA VAL A 428 22.08 -22.83 24.55
C VAL A 428 21.58 -22.08 23.32
N ASP A 429 20.42 -21.41 23.47
CA ASP A 429 19.95 -20.43 22.49
C ASP A 429 20.54 -19.06 22.84
N ILE A 430 21.67 -18.69 22.22
CA ILE A 430 22.42 -17.48 22.58
C ILE A 430 21.64 -16.20 22.26
N THR A 431 20.74 -16.25 21.26
CA THR A 431 19.85 -15.12 20.94
C THR A 431 19.00 -14.71 22.13
N ARG A 432 18.46 -15.67 22.89
CA ARG A 432 17.67 -15.37 24.10
C ARG A 432 18.50 -14.70 25.18
N TRP A 433 19.72 -15.18 25.38
CA TRP A 433 20.63 -14.64 26.39
C TRP A 433 21.03 -13.20 26.09
N TYR A 434 21.30 -12.87 24.82
CA TYR A 434 21.51 -11.49 24.41
C TYR A 434 20.26 -10.64 24.60
N ASN A 435 19.09 -11.10 24.19
CA ASN A 435 17.84 -10.38 24.42
C ASN A 435 17.58 -10.14 25.92
N TYR A 436 17.73 -11.14 26.77
CA TYR A 436 17.54 -10.97 28.22
C TYR A 436 18.44 -9.88 28.80
N THR A 437 19.69 -9.85 28.35
CA THR A 437 20.70 -8.88 28.80
C THR A 437 20.36 -7.47 28.36
N THR A 438 20.10 -7.28 27.06
CA THR A 438 19.86 -5.93 26.51
C THR A 438 18.51 -5.37 26.98
N PHE A 439 17.48 -6.21 27.16
CA PHE A 439 16.19 -5.77 27.72
C PHE A 439 16.31 -5.33 29.18
N ASP A 440 17.00 -6.09 30.03
CA ASP A 440 17.19 -5.70 31.43
C ASP A 440 18.07 -4.44 31.55
N LEU A 441 19.16 -4.36 30.77
CA LEU A 441 20.06 -3.21 30.76
C LEU A 441 19.34 -1.94 30.33
N ILE A 442 18.62 -1.96 29.20
CA ILE A 442 17.91 -0.77 28.72
C ILE A 442 16.70 -0.46 29.60
N GLY A 443 16.04 -1.47 30.16
CA GLY A 443 14.94 -1.29 31.12
C GLY A 443 15.41 -0.55 32.36
N ASP A 444 16.57 -0.93 32.89
CA ASP A 444 17.19 -0.26 34.02
C ASP A 444 17.63 1.17 33.65
N LEU A 445 18.27 1.38 32.49
CA LEU A 445 18.61 2.73 32.02
C LEU A 445 17.40 3.63 31.71
N ALA A 446 16.27 3.06 31.25
CA ALA A 446 15.09 3.83 30.85
C ALA A 446 14.10 4.08 31.99
N PHE A 447 13.92 3.12 32.90
CA PHE A 447 12.91 3.18 33.97
C PHE A 447 13.48 3.21 35.37
N GLY A 448 14.78 3.02 35.49
CA GLY A 448 15.41 2.84 36.78
C GLY A 448 15.06 1.55 37.51
N GLU A 449 14.60 0.55 36.77
CA GLU A 449 14.35 -0.81 37.25
C GLU A 449 14.40 -1.81 36.07
N PRO A 450 14.98 -3.01 36.25
CA PRO A 450 15.03 -4.02 35.20
C PRO A 450 13.67 -4.72 34.97
N PHE A 451 13.66 -5.63 33.98
CA PHE A 451 12.55 -6.57 33.75
C PHE A 451 12.77 -7.94 34.38
N HIS A 452 13.98 -8.19 34.90
CA HIS A 452 14.44 -9.46 35.47
C HIS A 452 14.50 -10.63 34.47
N CYS A 453 14.56 -10.35 33.16
CA CYS A 453 14.63 -11.38 32.13
C CYS A 453 15.87 -12.28 32.30
N LEU A 454 17.02 -11.69 32.62
CA LEU A 454 18.29 -12.41 32.75
C LEU A 454 18.39 -13.14 34.10
N LYS A 455 17.84 -12.55 35.15
CA LYS A 455 17.77 -13.18 36.48
C LYS A 455 16.91 -14.44 36.43
N ASP A 456 15.74 -14.35 35.81
CA ASP A 456 14.75 -15.42 35.79
C ASP A 456 14.90 -16.36 34.59
N SER A 457 15.78 -16.01 33.64
CA SER A 457 16.03 -16.77 32.39
C SER A 457 14.75 -17.00 31.58
N LYS A 458 13.87 -15.99 31.58
CA LYS A 458 12.55 -16.01 30.94
C LYS A 458 12.24 -14.66 30.33
N TYR A 459 11.54 -14.65 29.20
CA TYR A 459 11.03 -13.40 28.65
C TYR A 459 9.93 -12.84 29.55
N HIS A 460 10.06 -11.57 29.91
CA HIS A 460 8.92 -10.81 30.42
C HIS A 460 7.87 -10.71 29.29
N TRP A 461 6.58 -10.99 29.59
CA TRP A 461 5.49 -11.03 28.60
C TRP A 461 5.45 -9.78 27.69
N TRP A 462 5.78 -8.62 28.27
CA TRP A 462 5.89 -7.33 27.59
C TRP A 462 6.86 -7.31 26.40
N VAL A 463 8.00 -8.02 26.51
CA VAL A 463 9.02 -8.10 25.45
C VAL A 463 8.44 -8.74 24.19
N SER A 464 7.69 -9.84 24.36
CA SER A 464 7.04 -10.52 23.24
C SER A 464 6.02 -9.61 22.53
N ILE A 465 5.30 -8.77 23.29
CA ILE A 465 4.31 -7.83 22.74
C ILE A 465 4.97 -6.73 21.92
N MET A 466 6.08 -6.19 22.42
CA MET A 466 6.86 -5.16 21.71
C MET A 466 7.28 -5.66 20.33
N LEU A 467 7.77 -6.90 20.23
CA LEU A 467 8.18 -7.49 18.95
C LEU A 467 6.97 -7.79 18.04
N ASP A 468 5.87 -8.29 18.59
CA ASP A 468 4.63 -8.49 17.84
C ASP A 468 4.07 -7.18 17.27
N ALA A 469 4.23 -6.06 18.01
CA ALA A 469 3.80 -4.74 17.57
C ALA A 469 4.59 -4.25 16.35
N VAL A 470 5.88 -4.61 16.23
CA VAL A 470 6.69 -4.32 15.05
C VAL A 470 6.15 -5.06 13.84
N LYS A 471 5.83 -6.36 13.94
CA LYS A 471 5.19 -7.11 12.85
C LYS A 471 3.82 -6.53 12.48
N LEU A 472 3.02 -6.19 13.49
CA LEU A 472 1.71 -5.54 13.30
C LEU A 472 1.83 -4.23 12.52
N SER A 473 2.88 -3.43 12.75
CA SER A 473 3.09 -2.19 12.00
C SER A 473 3.20 -2.41 10.49
N VAL A 474 3.83 -3.50 10.06
CA VAL A 474 3.96 -3.86 8.63
C VAL A 474 2.60 -4.22 8.04
N TYR A 475 1.75 -4.95 8.78
CA TYR A 475 0.40 -5.28 8.32
C TYR A 475 -0.51 -4.06 8.26
N LEU A 476 -0.44 -3.18 9.26
CA LEU A 476 -1.24 -1.95 9.31
C LEU A 476 -0.86 -0.94 8.22
N LYS A 477 0.36 -1.01 7.68
CA LYS A 477 0.81 -0.16 6.56
C LYS A 477 -0.07 -0.28 5.31
N VAL A 478 -0.76 -1.41 5.12
CA VAL A 478 -1.74 -1.58 4.02
C VAL A 478 -2.83 -0.51 4.08
N LEU A 479 -3.25 -0.12 5.28
CA LEU A 479 -4.30 0.87 5.51
C LEU A 479 -3.85 2.29 5.13
N TRP A 480 -2.55 2.55 5.24
CA TRP A 480 -1.95 3.81 4.80
C TRP A 480 -2.06 3.95 3.27
N PHE A 481 -1.76 2.89 2.52
CA PHE A 481 -1.86 2.91 1.05
C PHE A 481 -3.28 2.73 0.53
N PHE A 482 -4.16 2.10 1.30
CA PHE A 482 -5.56 1.87 0.95
C PHE A 482 -6.50 2.32 2.08
N PRO A 483 -6.70 3.64 2.27
CA PRO A 483 -7.54 4.17 3.34
C PRO A 483 -8.98 3.66 3.33
N VAL A 484 -9.49 3.27 2.16
CA VAL A 484 -10.81 2.63 2.00
C VAL A 484 -10.96 1.33 2.81
N LEU A 485 -9.85 0.66 3.14
CA LEU A 485 -9.83 -0.54 3.97
C LEU A 485 -9.76 -0.21 5.48
N SER A 486 -9.61 1.06 5.86
CA SER A 486 -9.54 1.47 7.27
C SER A 486 -10.75 1.04 8.13
N PRO A 487 -12.01 1.01 7.63
CA PRO A 487 -13.13 0.48 8.40
C PRO A 487 -13.03 -1.03 8.68
N LEU A 488 -12.33 -1.79 7.83
CA LEU A 488 -12.14 -3.25 7.96
C LEU A 488 -11.06 -3.63 8.97
N THR A 489 -10.34 -2.65 9.52
CA THR A 489 -9.25 -2.87 10.49
C THR A 489 -9.68 -3.61 11.73
N LYS A 490 -10.84 -3.26 12.28
CA LYS A 490 -11.43 -3.92 13.46
C LYS A 490 -11.81 -5.38 13.20
N LEU A 491 -12.00 -5.75 11.92
CA LEU A 491 -12.31 -7.10 11.49
C LEU A 491 -11.04 -7.92 11.18
N LEU A 492 -10.02 -7.30 10.58
CA LEU A 492 -8.77 -7.95 10.15
C LEU A 492 -7.69 -8.02 11.24
N VAL A 493 -7.66 -7.07 12.15
CA VAL A 493 -6.69 -7.03 13.26
C VAL A 493 -7.39 -7.57 14.51
N PRO A 494 -6.97 -8.75 15.03
CA PRO A 494 -7.58 -9.31 16.23
C PRO A 494 -7.56 -8.32 17.39
N SER A 495 -8.69 -8.18 18.10
CA SER A 495 -8.85 -7.28 19.25
C SER A 495 -7.77 -7.49 20.34
N TYR A 496 -7.32 -8.74 20.51
CA TYR A 496 -6.20 -9.11 21.39
C TYR A 496 -4.91 -8.34 21.07
N LEU A 497 -4.57 -8.08 19.80
CA LEU A 497 -3.36 -7.34 19.46
C LEU A 497 -3.46 -5.86 19.84
N HIS A 498 -4.64 -5.25 19.69
CA HIS A 498 -4.90 -3.90 20.17
C HIS A 498 -4.81 -3.82 21.70
N GLN A 499 -5.43 -4.77 22.41
CA GLN A 499 -5.38 -4.84 23.87
C GLN A 499 -3.95 -5.03 24.40
N ARG A 500 -3.17 -5.91 23.76
CA ARG A 500 -1.76 -6.12 24.10
C ARG A 500 -0.93 -4.86 23.90
N ARG A 501 -1.12 -4.19 22.77
CA ARG A 501 -0.41 -2.94 22.46
C ARG A 501 -0.70 -1.87 23.51
N GLU A 502 -1.96 -1.73 23.91
CA GLU A 502 -2.36 -0.82 24.98
C GLU A 502 -1.76 -1.23 26.33
N ALA A 503 -1.87 -2.51 26.71
CA ALA A 503 -1.28 -3.03 27.95
C ALA A 503 0.24 -2.81 28.01
N SER A 504 0.94 -2.95 26.88
CA SER A 504 2.37 -2.68 26.77
C SER A 504 2.70 -1.21 27.01
N PHE A 505 1.89 -0.31 26.47
CA PHE A 505 2.06 1.12 26.71
C PHE A 505 1.73 1.50 28.15
N GLN A 506 0.67 0.94 28.73
CA GLN A 506 0.30 1.18 30.13
C GLN A 506 1.40 0.72 31.11
N LEU A 507 2.05 -0.43 30.85
CA LEU A 507 3.20 -0.83 31.66
C LEU A 507 4.36 0.18 31.58
N THR A 508 4.57 0.78 30.40
CA THR A 508 5.57 1.86 30.24
C THR A 508 5.20 3.06 31.11
N VAL A 509 3.95 3.51 31.02
CA VAL A 509 3.42 4.63 31.82
C VAL A 509 3.56 4.35 33.32
N GLU A 510 3.27 3.12 33.76
CA GLU A 510 3.39 2.68 35.15
C GLU A 510 4.84 2.71 35.63
N LYS A 511 5.77 2.18 34.82
CA LYS A 511 7.22 2.19 35.11
C LYS A 511 7.78 3.61 35.16
N VAL A 512 7.43 4.46 34.20
CA VAL A 512 7.82 5.89 34.22
C VAL A 512 7.23 6.58 35.44
N SER A 513 5.95 6.34 35.76
CA SER A 513 5.33 6.87 36.97
C SER A 513 6.12 6.47 38.22
N ARG A 514 6.41 5.18 38.42
CA ARG A 514 7.24 4.73 39.56
C ARG A 514 8.59 5.43 39.59
N ARG A 515 9.24 5.57 38.42
CA ARG A 515 10.53 6.22 38.32
C ARG A 515 10.49 7.70 38.72
N LEU A 516 9.45 8.42 38.32
CA LEU A 516 9.27 9.83 38.64
C LEU A 516 8.95 10.07 40.12
N HIS A 517 8.32 9.11 40.81
CA HIS A 517 8.05 9.19 42.25
C HIS A 517 9.28 8.83 43.10
N ARG A 518 10.26 8.08 42.55
CA ARG A 518 11.51 7.77 43.23
C ARG A 518 12.48 8.95 43.13
N GLN A 519 12.84 9.53 44.27
CA GLN A 519 13.94 10.50 44.34
C GLN A 519 15.28 9.75 44.34
N THR A 520 16.02 9.88 43.25
CA THR A 520 17.31 9.20 43.09
C THR A 520 18.20 9.96 42.12
N ASN A 521 19.52 9.95 42.39
CA ASN A 521 20.55 10.58 41.58
C ASN A 521 21.21 9.61 40.59
N ARG A 522 20.62 8.41 40.40
CA ARG A 522 21.15 7.40 39.47
C ARG A 522 21.29 7.97 38.05
N PRO A 523 22.37 7.67 37.31
CA PRO A 523 22.65 8.25 35.99
C PRO A 523 21.85 7.58 34.86
N ASP A 524 20.52 7.49 35.01
CA ASP A 524 19.61 6.91 34.03
C ASP A 524 19.01 7.97 33.09
N PHE A 525 18.33 7.54 32.03
CA PHE A 525 17.83 8.45 30.99
C PHE A 525 16.83 9.47 31.55
N ILE A 526 15.96 9.06 32.47
CA ILE A 526 14.95 9.93 33.07
C ILE A 526 15.59 11.00 33.96
N SER A 527 16.61 10.65 34.74
CA SER A 527 17.41 11.62 35.53
C SER A 527 17.95 12.74 34.64
N TYR A 528 18.48 12.41 33.47
CA TYR A 528 19.02 13.40 32.53
C TYR A 528 17.92 14.28 31.91
N ILE A 529 16.77 13.71 31.58
CA ILE A 529 15.60 14.45 31.08
C ILE A 529 15.08 15.42 32.15
N LEU A 530 14.96 14.95 33.40
CA LEU A 530 14.38 15.73 34.50
C LEU A 530 15.22 16.94 34.91
N ARG A 531 16.53 16.96 34.62
CA ARG A 531 17.39 18.14 34.86
C ARG A 531 16.94 19.38 34.09
N HIS A 532 16.15 19.20 33.03
CA HIS A 532 15.63 20.28 32.18
C HIS A 532 14.09 20.34 32.23
N LYS A 533 13.47 19.81 33.30
CA LYS A 533 12.01 19.75 33.43
C LYS A 533 11.37 21.13 33.47
N ASP A 534 12.03 22.09 34.12
CA ASP A 534 11.51 23.46 34.33
C ASP A 534 11.89 24.40 33.18
N ASP A 535 12.64 23.92 32.18
CA ASP A 535 12.92 24.68 30.96
C ASP A 535 11.63 24.83 30.15
N GLN A 536 11.44 26.00 29.52
CA GLN A 536 10.34 26.21 28.55
C GLN A 536 10.32 25.18 27.41
N ASN A 537 11.45 24.51 27.16
CA ASN A 537 11.62 23.50 26.13
C ASN A 537 11.64 22.06 26.67
N GLY A 538 11.28 21.83 27.94
CA GLY A 538 11.25 20.50 28.56
C GLY A 538 10.30 19.52 27.84
N MET A 539 10.44 18.22 28.12
CA MET A 539 9.49 17.21 27.63
C MET A 539 8.27 17.12 28.56
N SER A 540 7.08 17.07 27.95
CA SER A 540 5.84 16.82 28.70
C SER A 540 5.82 15.40 29.27
N ARG A 541 4.94 15.14 30.25
CA ARG A 541 4.80 13.80 30.83
C ARG A 541 4.48 12.74 29.76
N GLN A 542 3.56 13.05 28.86
CA GLN A 542 3.16 12.15 27.77
C GLN A 542 4.28 11.93 26.75
N GLU A 543 5.10 12.96 26.49
CA GLU A 543 6.30 12.84 25.66
C GLU A 543 7.35 11.93 26.32
N ILE A 544 7.53 12.02 27.64
CA ILE A 544 8.44 11.12 28.38
C ILE A 544 7.96 9.67 28.26
N ASP A 545 6.67 9.40 28.49
CA ASP A 545 6.12 8.05 28.37
C ASP A 545 6.31 7.47 26.94
N ALA A 546 6.04 8.28 25.91
CA ALA A 546 6.19 7.89 24.50
C ALA A 546 7.65 7.64 24.10
N ASN A 547 8.58 8.49 24.57
CA ASN A 547 10.00 8.32 24.32
C ASN A 547 10.58 7.12 25.09
N ALA A 548 10.15 6.87 26.33
CA ALA A 548 10.62 5.73 27.11
C ALA A 548 10.28 4.38 26.44
N ALA A 549 9.04 4.22 25.93
CA ALA A 549 8.67 3.04 25.14
C ALA A 549 9.57 2.88 23.90
N THR A 550 9.86 3.98 23.21
CA THR A 550 10.72 3.99 22.01
C THR A 550 12.16 3.60 22.35
N LEU A 551 12.74 4.16 23.41
CA LEU A 551 14.12 3.90 23.82
C LEU A 551 14.34 2.45 24.21
N VAL A 552 13.37 1.83 24.89
CA VAL A 552 13.50 0.42 25.29
C VAL A 552 13.42 -0.50 24.08
N LEU A 553 12.46 -0.30 23.17
CA LEU A 553 12.40 -1.11 21.94
C LEU A 553 13.67 -0.93 21.10
N ALA A 554 14.11 0.32 20.90
CA ALA A 554 15.26 0.62 20.05
C ALA A 554 16.59 0.13 20.65
N GLY A 555 16.79 0.25 21.96
CA GLY A 555 18.04 -0.10 22.64
C GLY A 555 18.20 -1.58 23.00
N SER A 556 17.11 -2.34 23.05
CA SER A 556 17.18 -3.78 23.38
C SER A 556 17.38 -4.66 22.13
N GLU A 557 16.42 -4.62 21.21
CA GLU A 557 16.33 -5.59 20.11
C GLU A 557 17.44 -5.39 19.07
N THR A 558 17.88 -4.15 18.83
CA THR A 558 18.91 -3.86 17.81
C THR A 558 20.29 -4.36 18.23
N THR A 559 20.69 -4.09 19.48
CA THR A 559 21.95 -4.57 20.07
C THR A 559 21.98 -6.09 20.12
N ALA A 560 20.88 -6.72 20.59
CA ALA A 560 20.80 -8.18 20.64
C ALA A 560 20.85 -8.80 19.24
N ALA A 561 20.19 -8.18 18.25
CA ALA A 561 20.25 -8.64 16.86
C ALA A 561 21.69 -8.62 16.32
N LEU A 562 22.45 -7.54 16.57
CA LEU A 562 23.85 -7.51 16.15
C LEU A 562 24.67 -8.58 16.87
N LEU A 563 24.53 -8.72 18.20
CA LEU A 563 25.30 -9.71 18.96
C LEU A 563 25.03 -11.14 18.47
N SER A 564 23.78 -11.48 18.17
CA SER A 564 23.42 -12.76 17.54
C SER A 564 24.08 -12.92 16.17
N GLY A 565 23.97 -11.93 15.28
CA GLY A 565 24.56 -11.98 13.94
C GLY A 565 26.08 -12.08 13.98
N CYS A 566 26.73 -11.26 14.80
CA CYS A 566 28.17 -11.29 15.04
C CYS A 566 28.62 -12.68 15.50
N THR A 567 27.93 -13.25 16.49
CA THR A 567 28.24 -14.60 16.98
C THR A 567 28.08 -15.65 15.89
N PHE A 568 26.97 -15.63 15.14
CA PHE A 568 26.76 -16.55 14.02
C PHE A 568 27.88 -16.47 12.98
N TYR A 569 28.21 -15.27 12.50
CA TYR A 569 29.24 -15.08 11.47
C TYR A 569 30.65 -15.39 11.98
N LEU A 570 30.97 -15.11 13.24
CA LEU A 570 32.24 -15.53 13.84
C LEU A 570 32.35 -17.06 13.88
N LEU A 571 31.32 -17.76 14.35
CA LEU A 571 31.34 -19.22 14.46
C LEU A 571 31.33 -19.93 13.10
N LYS A 572 30.77 -19.30 12.06
CA LYS A 572 30.92 -19.74 10.66
C LYS A 572 32.32 -19.50 10.09
N ASN A 573 33.13 -18.64 10.72
CA ASN A 573 34.46 -18.25 10.25
C ASN A 573 35.53 -18.51 11.34
N PRO A 574 35.99 -19.78 11.52
CA PRO A 574 36.89 -20.16 12.61
C PRO A 574 38.21 -19.39 12.68
N HIS A 575 38.69 -18.87 11.54
CA HIS A 575 39.87 -18.00 11.51
C HIS A 575 39.62 -16.67 12.25
N ALA A 576 38.54 -15.97 11.90
CA ALA A 576 38.16 -14.72 12.53
C ALA A 576 37.83 -14.93 14.03
N TYR A 577 37.11 -16.00 14.36
CA TYR A 577 36.81 -16.36 15.73
C TYR A 577 38.09 -16.56 16.58
N ARG A 578 39.03 -17.40 16.13
CA ARG A 578 40.28 -17.65 16.85
C ARG A 578 41.11 -16.38 17.01
N ARG A 579 41.20 -15.55 15.97
CA ARG A 579 41.95 -14.28 16.03
C ARG A 579 41.34 -13.32 17.06
N LEU A 580 40.01 -13.18 17.08
CA LEU A 580 39.30 -12.36 18.07
C LEU A 580 39.50 -12.86 19.50
N VAL A 581 39.28 -14.17 19.72
CA VAL A 581 39.48 -14.80 21.04
C VAL A 581 40.92 -14.62 21.50
N THR A 582 41.89 -14.78 20.60
CA THR A 582 43.32 -14.56 20.90
C THR A 582 43.59 -13.11 21.30
N GLU A 583 43.08 -12.13 20.55
CA GLU A 583 43.22 -10.70 20.90
C GLU A 583 42.66 -10.41 22.30
N ILE A 584 41.45 -10.88 22.60
CA ILE A 584 40.79 -10.65 23.89
C ILE A 584 41.56 -11.32 25.04
N ARG A 585 41.87 -12.62 24.92
CA ARG A 585 42.47 -13.40 26.01
C ARG A 585 43.94 -13.06 26.24
N SER A 586 44.70 -12.70 25.20
CA SER A 586 46.09 -12.24 25.37
C SER A 586 46.18 -10.85 25.98
N ARG A 587 45.18 -9.99 25.76
CA ARG A 587 45.15 -8.62 26.27
C ARG A 587 44.83 -8.50 27.76
N PHE A 588 44.03 -9.43 28.30
CA PHE A 588 43.50 -9.34 29.66
C PHE A 588 43.80 -10.61 30.46
N GLN A 589 44.45 -10.43 31.61
CA GLN A 589 44.74 -11.53 32.54
C GLN A 589 43.57 -11.77 33.50
N ASP A 590 42.85 -10.70 33.85
CA ASP A 590 41.71 -10.75 34.78
C ASP A 590 40.42 -10.15 34.16
N PRO A 591 39.23 -10.72 34.43
CA PRO A 591 37.96 -10.19 33.90
C PRO A 591 37.62 -8.75 34.30
N SER A 592 38.19 -8.24 35.39
CA SER A 592 38.00 -6.87 35.88
C SER A 592 38.80 -5.84 35.08
N GLU A 593 39.80 -6.28 34.31
CA GLU A 593 40.57 -5.43 33.40
C GLU A 593 39.78 -5.05 32.14
N ILE A 594 38.75 -5.83 31.81
CA ILE A 594 37.87 -5.64 30.63
C ILE A 594 36.93 -4.45 30.87
N ARG A 595 37.48 -3.22 30.81
CA ARG A 595 36.77 -1.94 30.97
C ARG A 595 36.44 -1.32 29.62
N LEU A 596 35.47 -0.41 29.56
CA LEU A 596 35.04 0.24 28.30
C LEU A 596 36.20 0.93 27.56
N SER A 597 37.08 1.60 28.30
CA SER A 597 38.27 2.27 27.74
C SER A 597 39.26 1.28 27.12
N SER A 598 39.45 0.12 27.74
CA SER A 598 40.41 -0.89 27.29
C SER A 598 39.93 -1.61 26.03
N ILE A 599 38.66 -2.03 26.00
CA ILE A 599 38.07 -2.75 24.86
C ILE A 599 37.87 -1.84 23.65
N ALA A 600 37.73 -0.52 23.85
CA ALA A 600 37.66 0.44 22.76
C ALA A 600 38.97 0.48 21.93
N THR A 601 40.10 0.06 22.51
CA THR A 601 41.41 0.02 21.82
C THR A 601 41.68 -1.27 21.06
N LEU A 602 40.82 -2.29 21.20
CA LEU A 602 40.98 -3.57 20.53
C LEU A 602 40.63 -3.46 19.04
N SER A 603 41.66 -3.39 18.19
CA SER A 603 41.53 -3.18 16.75
C SER A 603 40.68 -4.26 16.08
N TYR A 604 40.91 -5.54 16.40
CA TYR A 604 40.23 -6.62 15.73
C TYR A 604 38.79 -6.81 16.24
N LEU A 605 38.53 -6.63 17.54
CA LEU A 605 37.17 -6.55 18.07
C LEU A 605 36.35 -5.45 17.39
N ASN A 606 36.93 -4.26 17.20
CA ASN A 606 36.28 -3.17 16.48
C ASN A 606 35.99 -3.55 15.02
N ALA A 607 36.97 -4.12 14.33
CA ALA A 607 36.83 -4.58 12.95
C ALA A 607 35.75 -5.67 12.79
N VAL A 608 35.67 -6.61 13.74
CA VAL A 608 34.62 -7.65 13.80
C VAL A 608 33.24 -7.02 13.95
N LEU A 609 33.09 -6.02 14.83
CA LEU A 609 31.81 -5.34 15.03
C LEU A 609 31.40 -4.51 13.80
N GLU A 610 32.34 -3.80 13.17
CA GLU A 610 32.09 -3.06 11.93
C GLU A 610 31.66 -4.01 10.80
N GLU A 611 32.35 -5.15 10.65
CA GLU A 611 31.97 -6.13 9.64
C GLU A 611 30.63 -6.82 9.96
N SER A 612 30.34 -7.03 11.24
CA SER A 612 29.05 -7.57 11.68
C SER A 612 27.91 -6.61 11.35
N LEU A 613 28.10 -5.31 11.56
CA LEU A 613 27.13 -4.27 11.20
C LEU A 613 26.92 -4.18 9.68
N ARG A 614 27.96 -4.49 8.89
CA ARG A 614 27.90 -4.50 7.42
C ARG A 614 27.16 -5.72 6.90
N ILE A 615 27.56 -6.92 7.30
CA ILE A 615 26.97 -8.17 6.78
C ILE A 615 25.61 -8.47 7.42
N TYR A 616 25.37 -8.01 8.65
CA TYR A 616 24.14 -8.26 9.40
C TYR A 616 23.64 -6.96 10.07
N PRO A 617 23.20 -5.96 9.29
CA PRO A 617 22.66 -4.75 9.85
C PRO A 617 21.39 -5.07 10.67
N PRO A 618 21.26 -4.63 11.94
CA PRO A 618 20.10 -4.94 12.77
C PRO A 618 18.76 -4.47 12.18
N ILE A 619 18.81 -3.43 11.35
CA ILE A 619 17.67 -2.89 10.59
C ILE A 619 17.98 -3.09 9.10
N PRO A 620 17.66 -4.25 8.49
CA PRO A 620 17.93 -4.50 7.07
C PRO A 620 16.97 -3.73 6.14
N ALA A 621 15.91 -3.16 6.70
CA ALA A 621 14.87 -2.42 5.98
C ALA A 621 15.30 -1.01 5.57
N MET A 622 14.42 -0.34 4.83
CA MET A 622 14.60 1.03 4.35
C MET A 622 14.11 2.04 5.39
N LEU A 623 14.73 3.23 5.43
CA LEU A 623 14.32 4.34 6.29
C LEU A 623 13.74 5.50 5.46
N PRO A 624 12.52 5.37 4.89
CA PRO A 624 11.99 6.35 3.95
C PRO A 624 11.85 7.77 4.51
N ARG A 625 12.03 8.71 3.59
CA ARG A 625 11.89 10.15 3.75
C ARG A 625 11.06 10.70 2.62
N LEU A 626 10.26 11.71 2.87
CA LEU A 626 9.51 12.39 1.81
C LEU A 626 10.35 13.54 1.26
N VAL A 627 10.41 13.66 -0.05
CA VAL A 627 11.00 14.82 -0.71
C VAL A 627 10.13 16.05 -0.39
N PRO A 628 10.71 17.16 0.12
CA PRO A 628 10.02 18.42 0.42
C PRO A 628 9.34 19.05 -0.79
N ASP A 629 8.50 20.05 -0.53
CA ASP A 629 7.68 20.75 -1.53
C ASP A 629 8.51 21.38 -2.67
N GLU A 630 9.73 21.82 -2.36
CA GLU A 630 10.66 22.38 -3.34
C GLU A 630 11.31 21.33 -4.29
N GLY A 631 11.06 20.04 -4.08
CA GLY A 631 11.77 18.96 -4.76
C GLY A 631 13.23 18.83 -4.30
N ALA A 632 13.97 17.89 -4.89
CA ALA A 632 15.39 17.73 -4.54
C ALA A 632 16.22 17.09 -5.64
N MET A 633 17.52 17.43 -5.68
CA MET A 633 18.51 16.71 -6.47
C MET A 633 19.06 15.55 -5.64
N ILE A 634 18.94 14.33 -6.15
CA ILE A 634 19.46 13.10 -5.53
C ILE A 634 20.18 12.29 -6.61
N ASN A 635 21.43 11.92 -6.34
CA ASN A 635 22.30 11.19 -7.25
C ASN A 635 22.39 11.83 -8.65
N GLY A 636 22.42 13.16 -8.72
CA GLY A 636 22.47 13.93 -9.98
C GLY A 636 21.14 14.13 -10.70
N GLU A 637 20.03 13.57 -10.19
CA GLU A 637 18.71 13.69 -10.82
C GLU A 637 17.70 14.45 -9.96
N TYR A 638 16.79 15.19 -10.62
CA TYR A 638 15.70 15.88 -9.93
C TYR A 638 14.57 14.91 -9.56
N VAL A 639 14.20 14.92 -8.28
CA VAL A 639 13.12 14.15 -7.69
C VAL A 639 12.01 15.11 -7.23
N PRO A 640 10.76 14.92 -7.67
CA PRO A 640 9.65 15.79 -7.31
C PRO A 640 9.21 15.60 -5.85
N ALA A 641 8.59 16.65 -5.32
CA ALA A 641 7.98 16.68 -3.99
C ALA A 641 7.01 15.51 -3.74
N GLY A 642 6.92 15.09 -2.47
CA GLY A 642 6.05 13.98 -2.05
C GLY A 642 6.54 12.59 -2.45
N THR A 643 7.65 12.47 -3.19
CA THR A 643 8.28 11.17 -3.47
C THR A 643 8.90 10.61 -2.20
N SER A 644 8.60 9.35 -1.88
CA SER A 644 9.27 8.59 -0.83
C SER A 644 10.63 8.10 -1.34
N VAL A 645 11.71 8.55 -0.69
CA VAL A 645 13.09 8.19 -1.03
C VAL A 645 13.76 7.53 0.16
N SER A 646 14.56 6.50 -0.10
CA SER A 646 15.22 5.74 0.96
C SER A 646 16.52 5.08 0.51
N ILE A 647 17.26 4.55 1.47
CA ILE A 647 18.42 3.68 1.25
C ILE A 647 18.12 2.35 1.91
N SER A 648 18.39 1.25 1.21
CA SER A 648 18.38 -0.09 1.80
C SER A 648 19.77 -0.41 2.33
N LEU A 649 19.92 -0.52 3.66
CA LEU A 649 21.19 -0.92 4.28
C LEU A 649 21.67 -2.26 3.74
N TRP A 650 20.77 -3.25 3.70
CA TRP A 650 21.08 -4.59 3.18
C TRP A 650 21.64 -4.54 1.76
N SER A 651 20.92 -3.89 0.83
CA SER A 651 21.36 -3.80 -0.57
C SER A 651 22.66 -3.01 -0.73
N MET A 652 22.84 -1.95 0.04
CA MET A 652 24.03 -1.09 -0.05
C MET A 652 25.28 -1.78 0.51
N PHE A 653 25.12 -2.56 1.58
CA PHE A 653 26.22 -3.27 2.25
C PHE A 653 26.60 -4.58 1.55
N HIS A 654 25.65 -5.23 0.88
CA HIS A 654 25.87 -6.45 0.08
C HIS A 654 26.12 -6.16 -1.42
N SER A 655 26.51 -4.93 -1.73
CA SER A 655 26.75 -4.43 -3.08
C SER A 655 28.20 -4.65 -3.48
N SER A 656 28.45 -5.40 -4.56
CA SER A 656 29.80 -5.51 -5.15
C SER A 656 30.32 -4.18 -5.73
N ALA A 657 29.42 -3.23 -6.00
CA ALA A 657 29.77 -1.86 -6.39
C ALA A 657 30.27 -0.99 -5.22
N ASN A 658 30.06 -1.42 -3.97
CA ASN A 658 30.51 -0.71 -2.77
C ASN A 658 31.57 -1.48 -1.98
N PHE A 659 31.48 -2.82 -1.93
CA PHE A 659 32.40 -3.65 -1.15
C PHE A 659 32.89 -4.84 -1.96
N HIS A 660 34.19 -5.11 -1.92
CA HIS A 660 34.79 -6.31 -2.48
C HIS A 660 34.38 -7.54 -1.65
N ASN A 661 33.95 -8.61 -2.33
CA ASN A 661 33.41 -9.84 -1.73
C ASN A 661 32.37 -9.55 -0.64
N PRO A 662 31.26 -8.87 -1.00
CA PRO A 662 30.35 -8.26 -0.03
C PRO A 662 29.56 -9.31 0.78
N ASP A 663 29.39 -10.52 0.27
CA ASP A 663 28.65 -11.58 0.97
C ASP A 663 29.52 -12.42 1.93
N PHE A 664 30.83 -12.13 2.01
CA PHE A 664 31.74 -12.80 2.93
C PHE A 664 32.02 -11.96 4.18
N PHE A 665 32.11 -12.62 5.33
CA PHE A 665 32.47 -11.99 6.60
C PHE A 665 33.98 -11.83 6.70
N ILE A 666 34.48 -10.63 6.45
CA ILE A 666 35.93 -10.34 6.41
C ILE A 666 36.24 -9.10 7.29
N PRO A 667 36.45 -9.27 8.61
CA PRO A 667 36.81 -8.18 9.50
C PRO A 667 38.03 -7.37 9.04
N GLU A 668 38.99 -8.04 8.39
CA GLU A 668 40.24 -7.45 7.90
C GLU A 668 40.06 -6.20 7.03
N ARG A 669 38.88 -6.00 6.39
CA ARG A 669 38.60 -4.80 5.58
C ARG A 669 38.61 -3.50 6.39
N TRP A 670 38.42 -3.58 7.70
CA TRP A 670 38.32 -2.42 8.59
C TRP A 670 39.65 -2.08 9.28
N LEU A 671 40.68 -2.90 9.09
CA LEU A 671 42.00 -2.67 9.67
C LEU A 671 42.76 -1.60 8.88
N ALA A 672 43.56 -0.80 9.60
CA ALA A 672 44.25 0.37 9.03
C ALA A 672 45.63 0.04 8.43
N ARG A 673 46.18 -1.16 8.65
CA ARG A 673 47.56 -1.52 8.28
C ARG A 673 47.59 -2.42 7.03
N PRO A 674 48.41 -2.10 6.01
CA PRO A 674 48.55 -2.89 4.78
C PRO A 674 49.01 -4.35 4.97
N GLU A 675 49.67 -4.66 6.08
CA GLU A 675 50.07 -6.05 6.43
C GLU A 675 48.89 -6.89 6.91
N GLU A 676 47.85 -6.24 7.45
CA GLU A 676 46.60 -6.85 7.88
C GLU A 676 45.50 -6.75 6.81
N GLU A 677 45.64 -5.78 5.91
CA GLU A 677 44.86 -5.62 4.69
C GLU A 677 45.42 -6.59 3.64
N ILE A 678 44.78 -7.75 3.44
CA ILE A 678 45.25 -8.80 2.52
C ILE A 678 45.54 -8.20 1.13
N ASN A 679 46.79 -7.84 0.83
CA ASN A 679 47.29 -7.31 -0.45
C ASN A 679 46.46 -6.15 -1.06
N GLY A 680 45.98 -5.20 -0.25
CA GLY A 680 45.22 -4.03 -0.76
C GLY A 680 43.88 -4.38 -1.42
N ARG A 681 43.33 -5.58 -1.17
CA ARG A 681 42.06 -6.06 -1.77
C ARG A 681 40.85 -5.20 -1.44
N PHE A 682 40.92 -4.41 -0.37
CA PHE A 682 39.80 -3.58 0.12
C PHE A 682 39.99 -2.08 -0.14
N VAL A 683 41.07 -1.67 -0.82
CA VAL A 683 41.35 -0.27 -1.17
C VAL A 683 40.24 0.36 -2.01
N MET A 684 39.55 -0.45 -2.81
CA MET A 684 38.45 -0.01 -3.67
C MET A 684 37.08 -0.03 -2.98
N ASP A 685 37.01 -0.44 -1.70
CA ASP A 685 35.76 -0.37 -0.94
C ASP A 685 35.34 1.09 -0.72
N ARG A 686 34.09 1.39 -1.04
CA ARG A 686 33.46 2.69 -0.80
C ARG A 686 32.95 2.76 0.63
N LYS A 687 33.87 2.94 1.58
CA LYS A 687 33.54 2.97 3.03
C LYS A 687 32.52 4.05 3.39
N GLU A 688 32.35 5.09 2.58
CA GLU A 688 31.29 6.10 2.77
C GLU A 688 29.87 5.52 2.67
N ALA A 689 29.71 4.39 1.98
CA ALA A 689 28.44 3.66 1.90
C ALA A 689 28.05 3.08 3.27
N PHE A 690 29.02 2.81 4.16
CA PHE A 690 28.81 2.20 5.46
C PHE A 690 28.29 3.21 6.50
N GLN A 691 26.98 3.28 6.66
CA GLN A 691 26.30 4.11 7.67
C GLN A 691 25.31 3.28 8.50
N PRO A 692 25.78 2.31 9.31
CA PRO A 692 24.90 1.39 10.04
C PRO A 692 24.04 2.10 11.10
N PHE A 693 24.49 3.27 11.57
CA PHE A 693 23.78 4.12 12.52
C PHE A 693 23.03 5.28 11.83
N SER A 694 22.83 5.21 10.51
CA SER A 694 22.27 6.29 9.67
C SER A 694 23.12 7.57 9.69
N TYR A 695 22.68 8.60 8.97
CA TYR A 695 23.44 9.84 8.73
C TYR A 695 22.64 11.11 9.08
N GLY A 696 23.33 12.20 9.40
CA GLY A 696 22.75 13.53 9.60
C GLY A 696 21.98 13.73 10.92
N PRO A 697 21.08 14.74 11.02
CA PRO A 697 20.48 15.17 12.29
C PRO A 697 19.58 14.12 12.94
N ARG A 698 19.15 13.10 12.19
CA ARG A 698 18.31 11.99 12.65
C ARG A 698 19.07 10.65 12.72
N ASN A 699 20.40 10.67 12.77
CA ASN A 699 21.22 9.47 13.01
C ASN A 699 20.96 8.88 14.41
N CYS A 700 21.44 7.66 14.66
CA CYS A 700 21.20 6.95 15.91
C CYS A 700 21.73 7.74 17.11
N LEU A 701 20.84 8.02 18.07
CA LEU A 701 21.21 8.70 19.31
C LEU A 701 22.04 7.78 20.23
N GLY A 702 21.78 6.48 20.19
CA GLY A 702 22.42 5.47 21.05
C GLY A 702 23.70 4.88 20.51
N GLN A 703 24.31 5.43 19.45
CA GLN A 703 25.47 4.82 18.78
C GLN A 703 26.64 4.52 19.74
N HIS A 704 27.01 5.47 20.60
CA HIS A 704 28.13 5.30 21.54
C HIS A 704 27.82 4.25 22.61
N LEU A 705 26.59 4.28 23.16
CA LEU A 705 26.12 3.29 24.13
C LEU A 705 26.09 1.89 23.53
N ALA A 706 25.50 1.72 22.34
CA ALA A 706 25.42 0.43 21.65
C ALA A 706 26.83 -0.13 21.38
N ASN A 707 27.75 0.69 20.87
CA ASN A 707 29.12 0.23 20.61
C ASN A 707 29.86 -0.17 21.91
N ALA A 708 29.67 0.54 23.01
CA ALA A 708 30.23 0.18 24.30
C ALA A 708 29.64 -1.14 24.83
N GLU A 709 28.32 -1.29 24.78
CA GLU A 709 27.59 -2.48 25.20
C GLU A 709 28.01 -3.71 24.39
N MET A 710 28.05 -3.61 23.06
CA MET A 710 28.40 -4.73 22.17
C MET A 710 29.83 -5.20 22.37
N ARG A 711 30.79 -4.27 22.51
CA ARG A 711 32.19 -4.61 22.83
C ARG A 711 32.29 -5.32 24.16
N LEU A 712 31.64 -4.79 25.20
CA LEU A 712 31.76 -5.32 26.56
C LEU A 712 31.18 -6.73 26.65
N ILE A 713 30.00 -6.94 26.07
CA ILE A 713 29.33 -8.23 26.08
C ILE A 713 30.16 -9.26 25.30
N LEU A 714 30.60 -8.96 24.06
CA LEU A 714 31.41 -9.92 23.29
C LEU A 714 32.76 -10.21 23.97
N ALA A 715 33.45 -9.17 24.45
CA ALA A 715 34.73 -9.34 25.13
C ALA A 715 34.59 -10.24 26.35
N LYS A 716 33.60 -10.00 27.22
CA LYS A 716 33.40 -10.84 28.42
C LYS A 716 32.94 -12.25 28.07
N VAL A 717 32.01 -12.42 27.14
CA VAL A 717 31.53 -13.74 26.72
C VAL A 717 32.68 -14.59 26.17
N PHE A 718 33.46 -14.08 25.22
CA PHE A 718 34.56 -14.83 24.60
C PHE A 718 35.83 -14.91 25.45
N TRP A 719 36.01 -14.02 26.44
CA TRP A 719 37.04 -14.21 27.44
C TRP A 719 36.73 -15.43 28.32
N HIS A 720 35.45 -15.61 28.71
CA HIS A 720 35.05 -16.65 29.67
C HIS A 720 34.67 -18.00 29.03
N LEU A 721 34.19 -18.03 27.80
CA LEU A 721 33.58 -19.20 27.16
C LEU A 721 34.13 -19.42 25.76
N ASP A 722 34.25 -20.70 25.39
CA ASP A 722 34.39 -21.13 24.00
C ASP A 722 33.00 -21.50 23.45
N MET A 723 32.81 -21.27 22.15
CA MET A 723 31.53 -21.48 21.47
C MET A 723 31.71 -22.18 20.14
N GLU A 724 30.79 -23.08 19.83
CA GLU A 724 30.70 -23.75 18.53
C GLU A 724 29.27 -23.67 18.00
N LEU A 725 29.13 -23.50 16.68
CA LEU A 725 27.81 -23.44 16.05
C LEU A 725 27.20 -24.83 15.96
N CYS A 726 25.98 -25.02 16.45
CA CYS A 726 25.28 -26.28 16.26
C CYS A 726 24.89 -26.46 14.78
N PRO A 727 24.93 -27.68 14.21
CA PRO A 727 24.57 -27.93 12.82
C PRO A 727 23.19 -27.40 12.40
N GLU A 728 22.21 -27.48 13.31
CA GLU A 728 20.84 -26.98 13.12
C GLU A 728 20.76 -25.47 12.88
N SER A 729 21.75 -24.70 13.36
CA SER A 729 21.84 -23.26 13.12
C SER A 729 22.70 -22.91 11.91
N GLY A 730 23.00 -23.89 11.04
CA GLY A 730 23.84 -23.71 9.85
C GLY A 730 23.34 -22.62 8.88
N ASP A 731 22.03 -22.50 8.73
CA ASP A 731 21.38 -21.53 7.83
C ASP A 731 20.68 -20.39 8.58
N TRP A 732 21.11 -20.12 9.83
CA TRP A 732 20.45 -19.16 10.71
C TRP A 732 20.30 -17.76 10.10
N ALA A 733 21.18 -17.34 9.20
CA ALA A 733 21.11 -16.02 8.55
C ALA A 733 20.01 -15.86 7.50
N ASP A 734 19.40 -16.95 6.96
CA ASP A 734 18.25 -16.82 6.06
C ASP A 734 16.97 -16.55 6.86
N GLN A 735 16.72 -15.27 7.08
CA GLN A 735 15.64 -14.81 7.95
C GLN A 735 14.63 -13.95 7.19
N GLU A 736 13.44 -13.85 7.77
CA GLU A 736 12.46 -12.83 7.41
C GLU A 736 12.80 -11.53 8.15
N SER A 737 12.45 -10.38 7.56
CA SER A 737 12.61 -9.07 8.18
C SER A 737 11.32 -8.25 8.12
N TYR A 738 10.84 -7.79 9.26
CA TYR A 738 9.69 -6.89 9.40
C TYR A 738 10.16 -5.57 10.00
N ASN A 739 10.94 -4.79 9.26
CA ASN A 739 11.82 -3.70 9.75
C ASN A 739 13.02 -4.18 10.58
N LEU A 740 12.80 -5.13 11.48
CA LEU A 740 13.80 -5.86 12.25
C LEU A 740 13.81 -7.34 11.81
N TRP A 741 14.91 -8.03 12.11
CA TRP A 741 15.02 -9.46 11.86
C TRP A 741 14.04 -10.29 12.68
N ASN A 742 13.37 -11.26 12.05
CA ASN A 742 12.59 -12.29 12.71
C ASN A 742 13.54 -13.46 13.06
N ARG A 743 14.29 -13.32 14.15
CA ARG A 743 15.40 -14.22 14.48
C ARG A 743 14.90 -15.58 15.01
N PRO A 744 15.23 -16.71 14.35
CA PRO A 744 15.04 -18.03 14.95
C PRO A 744 16.04 -18.26 16.10
N PRO A 745 15.86 -19.30 16.92
CA PRO A 745 16.85 -19.70 17.93
C PRO A 745 18.24 -19.88 17.30
N LEU A 746 19.27 -19.27 17.90
CA LEU A 746 20.66 -19.49 17.50
C LEU A 746 21.29 -20.47 18.49
N LYS A 747 21.29 -21.75 18.12
CA LYS A 747 21.82 -22.83 18.97
C LYS A 747 23.33 -22.88 18.85
N VAL A 748 24.00 -22.69 19.98
CA VAL A 748 25.45 -22.80 20.09
C VAL A 748 25.79 -23.75 21.24
N MET A 749 26.82 -24.54 21.04
CA MET A 749 27.43 -25.32 22.12
C MET A 749 28.42 -24.40 22.82
N ILE A 750 28.20 -24.17 24.11
CA ILE A 750 29.12 -23.41 24.97
C ILE A 750 29.99 -24.38 25.76
N SER A 751 31.24 -24.01 26.00
CA SER A 751 32.15 -24.74 26.89
C SER A 751 33.04 -23.75 27.66
N ARG A 752 33.70 -24.22 28.71
CA ARG A 752 34.63 -23.39 29.50
C ARG A 752 35.86 -23.07 28.65
N ALA A 753 36.34 -21.82 28.72
CA ALA A 753 37.59 -21.44 28.08
C ALA A 753 38.77 -22.31 28.59
N ASP A 754 39.48 -22.97 27.67
CA ASP A 754 40.59 -23.86 28.02
C ASP A 754 41.68 -23.15 28.85
N GLY A 755 42.11 -23.79 29.94
CA GLY A 755 43.26 -23.38 30.75
C GLY A 755 43.06 -22.17 31.69
N ARG A 756 41.84 -21.65 31.85
CA ARG A 756 41.57 -20.48 32.73
C ARG A 756 40.66 -20.75 33.93
N TYR A 757 40.27 -22.00 34.14
CA TYR A 757 39.53 -22.41 35.32
C TYR A 757 40.19 -23.64 35.90
N GLU A 758 40.86 -23.48 37.04
CA GLU A 758 41.01 -24.59 37.98
C GLU A 758 39.60 -24.98 38.44
N GLU A 759 39.34 -26.29 38.51
CA GLU A 759 38.15 -26.81 39.16
C GLU A 759 38.18 -26.35 40.61
N ASP A 760 37.55 -25.23 40.96
CA ASP A 760 37.11 -25.06 42.34
C ASP A 760 36.02 -24.01 42.62
N SER A 761 35.14 -24.46 43.54
CA SER A 761 34.40 -23.73 44.56
C SER A 761 33.65 -22.44 44.17
N MET A 762 32.38 -22.58 43.76
CA MET A 762 31.34 -21.62 44.11
C MET A 762 30.04 -22.39 44.38
N GLU A 763 29.95 -22.95 45.59
CA GLU A 763 28.67 -23.08 46.31
C GLU A 763 28.08 -21.69 46.57
#